data_AF-A0A1B7N8P3-F1
#
_entry.id   AF-A0A1B7N8P3-F1
#
_cell.length_a   1.000
_cell.length_b   1.000
_cell.length_c   1.000
_cell.angle_alpha   90.00
_cell.angle_beta   90.00
_cell.angle_gamma   90.00
#
_symmetry.space_group_name_H-M   'P 1'
#
loop_
_entity.id
_entity.type
_entity.pdbx_description
1 polymer ?
#
loop_
_entity_poly.entity_id
_entity_poly.type
_entity_poly.pdbx_seq_one_letter_code
_entity_poly.pdbx_strand_id
1 'polypeptide(L)'
;MATAERLVRSWMASEKDSEVDESVAGISSGQLTLLEIIKALGEFLTSEEDRLRAKGVEFLSSILGRCPHEKLNRQAVGVLTKFYCSKLEDLETIIPALKGLCHLVKFPNVQSADAKDILDAIFANVKMRALVQSIRFYVFTIVESLLSTHRGTLKEMGSMFLSGYVNLAVGEKDPRNLMLAFSIARVVLVEFDTSAHTEDFFDITFCYFPITFRPPPDDPYGISADDLKQSLRLCLSATPALGPLGIPVFLEKLTAGSPATKRETLHVMSICLPVYGPVVTHEFGKKIWSSLKLEIFQPTDPTTEQSALDTLQVLVRTIHADTSRDTVGVDSIASLARDICSECMQTLKEPEKAQARAAMKVVCVFAGADGPLSSFAVSQATELLIRNFHDPDEVSNRASIVTLLTELIDACRGDATHASVPQVSVLSSSPLAASKDALLGLLIVGLKAPATRLPALHGLNALVRTPTLVADEELGYIVLEVSELLSQEPDEVEDVTADTLTLLSVIAAIAPHHLSSQTLPILFSSLPDDAPSRDAAAQRASYWRALSALSILCVQPQLFETLVIRLTTKLDLLCVISPTRTTDEESTAAYAHAILTGLANTLDTKVSSKDVDVPKYADQLLPHMFRLYLDSALASSEVVAVAADPRLLQVGARIIRLVSETLNVAQQEKLVTAVFAAYMQGDVKPVTNGLLNSIAPFAPFHLNASSRQRNSLTLFSSTIIPLRKEVRIPVNNLSTFLSELVAWSDSSSSTSFQQEAALHTLASIVNKHVEDASGFLSSQLEDYWSSRLNSTSIPVEVRKNAISTWIPITRALLVRSHSSAHAFIDHLFELLDDNTVDWDAARALGLLASEDPVLTKRNAAVLKILHVQKYFNGVMPRLLEGAKGVSGSRRETAYLVGLASLINAVPKAVYVTQMPSLMPLLLRGLDLADPSIRSHIINTLSNNIDITSADNATVSMYASTLVLAMLKNCMYSEMPDPGVRAAALKYLALLPGTVRYDLLHPYKAGVLKELAKALDDPKRVVRKEAVNARTNWFKYNG
;
A
#
# COMPACT_ATOMS: atom_id res chain seq x y z
N MET A 1 -38.43 -30.94 50.20
CA MET A 1 -38.57 -29.89 51.24
C MET A 1 -37.34 -29.71 52.14
N ALA A 2 -36.90 -30.69 52.95
CA ALA A 2 -35.75 -30.53 53.86
C ALA A 2 -34.43 -30.10 53.15
N THR A 3 -34.19 -30.61 51.93
CA THR A 3 -33.04 -30.21 51.10
C THR A 3 -33.11 -28.74 50.67
N ALA A 4 -34.30 -28.22 50.36
CA ALA A 4 -34.51 -26.83 49.96
C ALA A 4 -34.26 -25.88 51.14
N GLU A 5 -34.76 -26.22 52.33
CA GLU A 5 -34.54 -25.44 53.55
C GLU A 5 -33.05 -25.36 53.93
N ARG A 6 -32.30 -26.47 53.78
CA ARG A 6 -30.85 -26.48 53.98
C ARG A 6 -30.14 -25.51 53.03
N LEU A 7 -30.45 -25.59 51.73
CA LEU A 7 -29.82 -24.77 50.70
C LEU A 7 -30.13 -23.28 50.90
N VAL A 8 -31.39 -22.94 51.17
CA VAL A 8 -31.82 -21.56 51.44
C VAL A 8 -31.10 -21.02 52.68
N ARG A 9 -31.10 -21.74 53.81
CA ARG A 9 -30.42 -21.26 55.03
C ARG A 9 -28.91 -21.13 54.84
N SER A 10 -28.29 -22.04 54.08
CA SER A 10 -26.86 -21.96 53.74
C SER A 10 -26.56 -20.73 52.88
N TRP A 11 -27.38 -20.45 51.88
CA TRP A 11 -27.24 -19.26 51.04
C TRP A 11 -27.44 -17.96 51.85
N MET A 12 -28.49 -17.89 52.67
CA MET A 12 -28.77 -16.69 53.49
C MET A 12 -27.60 -16.33 54.41
N ALA A 13 -26.87 -17.34 54.90
CA ALA A 13 -25.68 -17.18 55.73
C ALA A 13 -24.39 -16.92 54.93
N SER A 14 -24.21 -17.54 53.76
CA SER A 14 -22.90 -17.60 53.08
C SER A 14 -22.80 -16.83 51.75
N GLU A 15 -23.91 -16.63 51.03
CA GLU A 15 -23.96 -15.99 49.71
C GLU A 15 -23.01 -16.62 48.67
N LYS A 16 -22.74 -17.92 48.79
CA LYS A 16 -21.83 -18.65 47.90
C LYS A 16 -22.55 -19.25 46.70
N ASP A 17 -21.98 -19.06 45.52
CA ASP A 17 -22.53 -19.57 44.26
C ASP A 17 -22.74 -21.09 44.23
N SER A 18 -22.00 -21.85 45.05
CA SER A 18 -22.18 -23.31 45.18
C SER A 18 -23.61 -23.70 45.52
N GLU A 19 -24.30 -22.93 46.36
CA GLU A 19 -25.66 -23.18 46.78
C GLU A 19 -26.68 -22.89 45.67
N VAL A 20 -26.37 -21.90 44.82
CA VAL A 20 -27.14 -21.63 43.60
C VAL A 20 -26.98 -22.80 42.62
N ASP A 21 -25.74 -23.26 42.41
CA ASP A 21 -25.45 -24.36 41.49
C ASP A 21 -26.06 -25.69 41.95
N GLU A 22 -25.99 -26.01 43.26
CA GLU A 22 -26.67 -27.17 43.85
C GLU A 22 -28.19 -27.08 43.68
N SER A 23 -28.77 -25.88 43.87
CA SER A 23 -30.21 -25.66 43.68
C SER A 23 -30.63 -25.86 42.22
N VAL A 24 -29.84 -25.33 41.28
CA VAL A 24 -30.07 -25.46 39.83
C VAL A 24 -29.91 -26.91 39.36
N ALA A 25 -28.90 -27.63 39.85
CA ALA A 25 -28.70 -29.04 39.55
C ALA A 25 -29.85 -29.90 40.09
N GLY A 26 -30.34 -29.59 41.30
CA GLY A 26 -31.51 -30.22 41.89
C GLY A 26 -32.79 -30.00 41.08
N ILE A 27 -33.02 -28.77 40.60
CA ILE A 27 -34.16 -28.45 39.71
C ILE A 27 -34.04 -29.17 38.37
N SER A 28 -32.83 -29.18 37.79
CA SER A 28 -32.57 -29.80 36.49
C SER A 28 -32.82 -31.31 36.51
N SER A 29 -32.38 -31.98 37.57
CA SER A 29 -32.58 -33.42 37.80
C SER A 29 -33.98 -33.80 38.31
N GLY A 30 -34.82 -32.81 38.65
CA GLY A 30 -36.17 -33.03 39.19
C GLY A 30 -36.22 -33.47 40.66
N GLN A 31 -35.08 -33.43 41.37
CA GLN A 31 -34.98 -33.75 42.79
C GLN A 31 -35.49 -32.61 43.70
N LEU A 32 -35.52 -31.38 43.16
CA LEU A 32 -36.06 -30.18 43.78
C LEU A 32 -37.01 -29.50 42.79
N THR A 33 -38.06 -28.87 43.30
CA THR A 33 -38.90 -27.97 42.50
C THR A 33 -38.66 -26.52 42.89
N LEU A 34 -38.79 -25.59 41.94
CA LEU A 34 -38.68 -24.15 42.24
C LEU A 34 -39.69 -23.71 43.30
N LEU A 35 -40.89 -24.32 43.31
CA LEU A 35 -41.92 -24.07 44.34
C LEU A 35 -41.45 -24.44 45.75
N GLU A 36 -40.70 -25.53 45.92
CA GLU A 36 -40.13 -25.91 47.22
C GLU A 36 -39.09 -24.90 47.70
N ILE A 37 -38.28 -24.36 46.79
CA ILE A 37 -37.31 -23.30 47.11
C ILE A 37 -38.04 -22.01 47.50
N ILE A 38 -39.07 -21.59 46.74
CA ILE A 38 -39.87 -20.41 47.05
C ILE A 38 -40.56 -20.56 48.42
N LYS A 39 -41.11 -21.74 48.74
CA LYS A 39 -41.70 -22.01 50.06
C LYS A 39 -40.66 -21.92 51.18
N ALA A 40 -39.47 -22.49 50.98
CA ALA A 40 -38.38 -22.40 51.93
C ALA A 40 -37.84 -20.98 52.11
N LEU A 41 -37.91 -20.16 51.05
CA LEU A 41 -37.58 -18.73 51.09
C LEU A 41 -38.66 -17.87 51.78
N GLY A 42 -39.85 -18.42 52.08
CA GLY A 42 -41.03 -17.66 52.51
C GLY A 42 -40.77 -16.65 53.63
N GLU A 43 -40.15 -17.09 54.74
CA GLU A 43 -39.84 -16.20 55.87
C GLU A 43 -38.84 -15.08 55.52
N PHE A 44 -37.96 -15.31 54.56
CA PHE A 44 -36.97 -14.34 54.11
C PHE A 44 -37.57 -13.34 53.11
N LEU A 45 -38.44 -13.79 52.19
CA LEU A 45 -39.07 -12.93 51.18
C LEU A 45 -40.10 -11.93 51.75
N THR A 46 -40.58 -12.19 52.96
CA THR A 46 -41.51 -11.34 53.71
C THR A 46 -40.90 -10.78 55.00
N SER A 47 -39.57 -10.85 55.16
CA SER A 47 -38.90 -10.33 56.35
C SER A 47 -39.04 -8.81 56.45
N GLU A 48 -39.22 -8.31 57.67
CA GLU A 48 -39.15 -6.87 57.99
C GLU A 48 -37.71 -6.34 57.86
N GLU A 49 -36.70 -7.22 57.91
CA GLU A 49 -35.31 -6.84 57.66
C GLU A 49 -35.00 -6.74 56.17
N ASP A 50 -34.75 -5.51 55.71
CA ASP A 50 -34.42 -5.16 54.32
C ASP A 50 -33.35 -6.05 53.69
N ARG A 51 -32.24 -6.27 54.40
CA ARG A 51 -31.12 -7.09 53.91
C ARG A 51 -31.52 -8.55 53.70
N LEU A 52 -32.32 -9.13 54.58
CA LEU A 52 -32.77 -10.51 54.44
C LEU A 52 -33.75 -10.64 53.27
N ARG A 53 -34.62 -9.66 53.11
CA ARG A 53 -35.57 -9.61 51.99
C ARG A 53 -34.85 -9.49 50.65
N ALA A 54 -33.89 -8.57 50.53
CA ALA A 54 -33.06 -8.39 49.34
C ALA A 54 -32.28 -9.67 48.98
N LYS A 55 -31.63 -10.31 49.96
CA LYS A 55 -30.91 -11.59 49.78
C LYS A 55 -31.81 -12.72 49.29
N GLY A 56 -33.02 -12.81 49.84
CA GLY A 56 -33.99 -13.82 49.44
C GLY A 56 -34.40 -13.67 47.97
N VAL A 57 -34.65 -12.44 47.53
CA VAL A 57 -34.95 -12.14 46.12
C VAL A 57 -33.72 -12.38 45.23
N GLU A 58 -32.52 -11.99 45.67
CA GLU A 58 -31.26 -12.22 44.92
C GLU A 58 -30.99 -13.72 44.72
N PHE A 59 -31.26 -14.56 45.72
CA PHE A 59 -31.11 -16.01 45.58
C PHE A 59 -32.02 -16.56 44.48
N LEU A 60 -33.30 -16.15 44.51
CA LEU A 60 -34.29 -16.59 43.53
C LEU A 60 -33.91 -16.12 42.11
N SER A 61 -33.44 -14.88 41.97
CA SER A 61 -32.97 -14.33 40.70
C SER A 61 -31.74 -15.06 40.16
N SER A 62 -30.82 -15.44 41.05
CA SER A 62 -29.59 -16.18 40.69
C SER A 62 -29.90 -17.60 40.23
N ILE A 63 -30.82 -18.29 40.90
CA ILE A 63 -31.31 -19.60 40.47
C ILE A 63 -32.00 -19.48 39.11
N LEU A 64 -32.87 -18.48 38.94
CA LEU A 64 -33.61 -18.27 37.70
C LEU A 64 -32.68 -18.04 36.52
N GLY A 65 -31.60 -17.29 36.71
CA GLY A 65 -30.60 -17.02 35.66
C GLY A 65 -29.80 -18.23 35.19
N ARG A 66 -29.79 -19.33 35.96
CA ARG A 66 -29.07 -20.57 35.63
C ARG A 66 -30.00 -21.76 35.36
N CYS A 67 -31.32 -21.60 35.56
CA CYS A 67 -32.29 -22.67 35.42
C CYS A 67 -32.64 -22.95 33.94
N PRO A 68 -32.76 -24.22 33.51
CA PRO A 68 -33.21 -24.55 32.16
C PRO A 68 -34.61 -23.99 31.86
N HIS A 69 -34.79 -23.38 30.69
CA HIS A 69 -36.03 -22.70 30.31
C HIS A 69 -37.27 -23.62 30.27
N GLU A 70 -37.05 -24.91 29.99
CA GLU A 70 -38.10 -25.94 29.87
C GLU A 70 -38.74 -26.34 31.19
N LYS A 71 -38.12 -25.98 32.33
CA LYS A 71 -38.59 -26.38 33.67
C LYS A 71 -39.69 -25.46 34.22
N LEU A 72 -39.92 -24.31 33.62
CA LEU A 72 -40.97 -23.36 34.03
C LEU A 72 -42.14 -23.39 33.04
N ASN A 73 -43.29 -23.84 33.53
CA ASN A 73 -44.53 -23.79 32.77
C ASN A 73 -45.13 -22.36 32.76
N ARG A 74 -46.14 -22.12 31.89
CA ARG A 74 -46.76 -20.81 31.73
C ARG A 74 -47.33 -20.22 33.03
N GLN A 75 -47.96 -21.05 33.87
CA GLN A 75 -48.52 -20.59 35.15
C GLN A 75 -47.43 -20.13 36.11
N ALA A 76 -46.31 -20.87 36.20
CA ALA A 76 -45.17 -20.52 37.02
C ALA A 76 -44.53 -19.21 36.57
N VAL A 77 -44.39 -19.01 35.25
CA VAL A 77 -43.89 -17.75 34.69
C VAL A 77 -44.78 -16.58 35.09
N GLY A 78 -46.10 -16.66 34.89
CA GLY A 78 -47.01 -15.58 35.26
C GLY A 78 -47.02 -15.26 36.76
N VAL A 79 -46.88 -16.26 37.63
CA VAL A 79 -46.73 -16.05 39.09
C VAL A 79 -45.41 -15.35 39.42
N LEU A 80 -44.30 -15.80 38.83
CA LEU A 80 -42.99 -15.16 39.02
C LEU A 80 -42.97 -13.73 38.48
N THR A 81 -43.61 -13.47 37.35
CA THR A 81 -43.77 -12.13 36.79
C THR A 81 -44.42 -11.20 37.80
N LYS A 82 -45.60 -11.56 38.32
CA LYS A 82 -46.31 -10.76 39.33
C LYS A 82 -45.49 -10.57 40.60
N PHE A 83 -44.83 -11.63 41.05
CA PHE A 83 -43.94 -11.56 42.21
C PHE A 83 -42.83 -10.52 41.98
N TYR A 84 -42.04 -10.64 40.92
CA TYR A 84 -40.94 -9.70 40.67
C TYR A 84 -41.43 -8.26 40.39
N CYS A 85 -42.56 -8.10 39.71
CA CYS A 85 -43.16 -6.78 39.50
C CYS A 85 -43.51 -6.11 40.83
N SER A 86 -44.12 -6.83 41.78
CA SER A 86 -44.40 -6.28 43.11
C SER A 86 -43.13 -5.92 43.90
N LYS A 87 -42.00 -6.58 43.63
CA LYS A 87 -40.71 -6.29 44.27
C LYS A 87 -39.98 -5.08 43.67
N LEU A 88 -40.50 -4.47 42.61
CA LEU A 88 -39.99 -3.19 42.11
C LEU A 88 -40.45 -2.00 42.95
N GLU A 89 -41.54 -2.15 43.73
CA GLU A 89 -42.08 -1.09 44.60
C GLU A 89 -41.18 -0.82 45.82
N ASP A 90 -40.32 -1.78 46.18
CA ASP A 90 -39.44 -1.74 47.34
C ASP A 90 -37.99 -1.44 46.90
N LEU A 91 -37.41 -0.38 47.49
CA LEU A 91 -36.07 0.12 47.19
C LEU A 91 -34.97 -0.93 47.41
N GLU A 92 -35.17 -1.83 48.37
CA GLU A 92 -34.14 -2.80 48.76
C GLU A 92 -34.20 -4.07 47.90
N THR A 93 -35.35 -4.34 47.27
CA THR A 93 -35.52 -5.50 46.37
C THR A 93 -35.52 -5.16 44.89
N ILE A 94 -35.48 -3.86 44.52
CA ILE A 94 -35.54 -3.45 43.11
C ILE A 94 -34.40 -4.01 42.26
N ILE A 95 -33.17 -4.02 42.78
CA ILE A 95 -31.99 -4.55 42.07
C ILE A 95 -32.11 -6.05 41.81
N PRO A 96 -32.30 -6.91 42.84
CA PRO A 96 -32.46 -8.34 42.60
C PRO A 96 -33.71 -8.65 41.77
N ALA A 97 -34.78 -7.86 41.88
CA ALA A 97 -35.98 -8.03 41.06
C ALA A 97 -35.72 -7.73 39.57
N LEU A 98 -35.00 -6.66 39.25
CA LEU A 98 -34.60 -6.34 37.88
C LEU A 98 -33.70 -7.43 37.28
N LYS A 99 -32.77 -7.98 38.06
CA LYS A 99 -31.97 -9.15 37.62
C LYS A 99 -32.89 -10.34 37.33
N GLY A 100 -33.83 -10.63 38.21
CA GLY A 100 -34.81 -11.72 38.04
C GLY A 100 -35.63 -11.56 36.76
N LEU A 101 -36.21 -10.37 36.55
CA LEU A 101 -36.97 -10.04 35.34
C LEU A 101 -36.12 -10.15 34.07
N CYS A 102 -34.88 -9.66 34.09
CA CYS A 102 -33.97 -9.76 32.93
C CYS A 102 -33.72 -11.21 32.47
N HIS A 103 -33.68 -12.15 33.41
CA HIS A 103 -33.63 -13.58 33.06
C HIS A 103 -35.00 -14.09 32.63
N LEU A 104 -36.07 -13.74 33.36
CA LEU A 104 -37.42 -14.25 33.12
C LEU A 104 -37.94 -13.93 31.71
N VAL A 105 -37.69 -12.71 31.22
CA VAL A 105 -38.18 -12.28 29.89
C VAL A 105 -37.56 -13.05 28.72
N LYS A 106 -36.50 -13.83 28.96
CA LYS A 106 -35.85 -14.69 27.96
C LYS A 106 -36.49 -16.08 27.87
N PHE A 107 -37.43 -16.40 28.76
CA PHE A 107 -38.12 -17.69 28.75
C PHE A 107 -39.21 -17.70 27.67
N PRO A 108 -39.37 -18.81 26.92
CA PRO A 108 -40.32 -18.89 25.81
C PRO A 108 -41.79 -18.89 26.25
N ASN A 109 -42.06 -19.06 27.55
CA ASN A 109 -43.41 -19.17 28.11
C ASN A 109 -44.00 -17.84 28.62
N VAL A 110 -43.26 -16.73 28.51
CA VAL A 110 -43.78 -15.38 28.79
C VAL A 110 -44.91 -15.07 27.81
N GLN A 111 -46.04 -14.55 28.31
CA GLN A 111 -47.20 -14.19 27.50
C GLN A 111 -47.29 -12.67 27.29
N SER A 112 -48.11 -12.23 26.33
CA SER A 112 -48.39 -10.81 26.10
C SER A 112 -48.88 -10.06 27.34
N ALA A 113 -49.72 -10.68 28.18
CA ALA A 113 -50.16 -10.07 29.43
C ALA A 113 -49.00 -9.86 30.41
N ASP A 114 -48.08 -10.83 30.50
CA ASP A 114 -46.90 -10.72 31.36
C ASP A 114 -45.97 -9.59 30.88
N ALA A 115 -45.76 -9.47 29.55
CA ALA A 115 -44.96 -8.41 28.97
C ALA A 115 -45.50 -7.01 29.30
N LYS A 116 -46.83 -6.85 29.26
CA LYS A 116 -47.49 -5.60 29.64
C LYS A 116 -47.34 -5.31 31.13
N ASP A 117 -47.61 -6.29 31.99
CA ASP A 117 -47.48 -6.15 33.45
C ASP A 117 -46.05 -5.75 33.85
N ILE A 118 -45.04 -6.34 33.20
CA ILE A 118 -43.62 -6.00 33.44
C ILE A 118 -43.33 -4.55 33.07
N LEU A 119 -43.76 -4.10 31.89
CA LEU A 119 -43.50 -2.74 31.44
C LEU A 119 -44.25 -1.70 32.28
N ASP A 120 -45.52 -1.95 32.61
CA ASP A 120 -46.31 -1.08 33.48
C ASP A 120 -45.64 -0.95 34.86
N ALA A 121 -45.17 -2.07 35.44
CA ALA A 121 -44.47 -2.06 36.72
C ALA A 121 -43.11 -1.34 36.65
N ILE A 122 -42.35 -1.50 35.56
CA ILE A 122 -41.09 -0.78 35.35
C ILE A 122 -41.36 0.73 35.23
N PHE A 123 -42.30 1.15 34.40
CA PHE A 123 -42.61 2.57 34.20
C PHE A 123 -43.13 3.24 35.48
N ALA A 124 -43.90 2.52 36.30
CA ALA A 124 -44.42 3.06 37.56
C ALA A 124 -43.33 3.21 38.64
N ASN A 125 -42.41 2.24 38.76
CA ASN A 125 -41.57 2.10 39.95
C ASN A 125 -40.08 2.36 39.72
N VAL A 126 -39.56 2.19 38.49
CA VAL A 126 -38.12 2.27 38.21
C VAL A 126 -37.69 3.69 37.89
N LYS A 127 -36.85 4.27 38.76
CA LYS A 127 -36.26 5.60 38.56
C LYS A 127 -34.81 5.47 38.09
N MET A 128 -34.57 5.56 36.79
CA MET A 128 -33.24 5.34 36.17
C MET A 128 -32.10 6.16 36.81
N ARG A 129 -32.35 7.43 37.17
CA ARG A 129 -31.33 8.30 37.82
C ARG A 129 -30.89 7.82 39.20
N ALA A 130 -31.72 7.04 39.91
CA ALA A 130 -31.38 6.47 41.21
C ALA A 130 -30.56 5.18 41.08
N LEU A 131 -30.46 4.60 39.88
CA LEU A 131 -29.76 3.35 39.63
C LEU A 131 -28.33 3.59 39.12
N VAL A 132 -27.40 2.73 39.52
CA VAL A 132 -26.05 2.71 38.95
C VAL A 132 -26.08 2.19 37.50
N GLN A 133 -25.08 2.56 36.71
CA GLN A 133 -25.01 2.26 35.27
C GLN A 133 -25.18 0.77 34.93
N SER A 134 -24.58 -0.13 35.73
CA SER A 134 -24.69 -1.58 35.54
C SER A 134 -26.09 -2.14 35.79
N ILE A 135 -26.89 -1.47 36.63
CA ILE A 135 -28.28 -1.89 36.90
C ILE A 135 -29.22 -1.34 35.82
N ARG A 136 -28.97 -0.13 35.33
CA ARG A 136 -29.69 0.45 34.18
C ARG A 136 -29.59 -0.43 32.94
N PHE A 137 -28.45 -1.11 32.75
CA PHE A 137 -28.27 -2.10 31.68
C PHE A 137 -29.37 -3.17 31.69
N TYR A 138 -29.69 -3.74 32.86
CA TYR A 138 -30.76 -4.74 32.99
C TYR A 138 -32.12 -4.21 32.56
N VAL A 139 -32.43 -2.94 32.87
CA VAL A 139 -33.70 -2.31 32.46
C VAL A 139 -33.78 -2.25 30.93
N PHE A 140 -32.73 -1.78 30.25
CA PHE A 140 -32.70 -1.76 28.78
C PHE A 140 -32.74 -3.16 28.17
N THR A 141 -32.03 -4.14 28.75
CA THR A 141 -32.09 -5.54 28.28
C THR A 141 -33.49 -6.15 28.42
N ILE A 142 -34.23 -5.81 29.49
CA ILE A 142 -35.61 -6.24 29.67
C ILE A 142 -36.48 -5.68 28.54
N VAL A 143 -36.41 -4.36 28.32
CA VAL A 143 -37.20 -3.68 27.28
C VAL A 143 -36.85 -4.22 25.89
N GLU A 144 -35.57 -4.38 25.57
CA GLU A 144 -35.10 -4.97 24.31
C GLU A 144 -35.63 -6.39 24.11
N SER A 145 -35.54 -7.24 25.14
CA SER A 145 -36.00 -8.63 25.07
C SER A 145 -37.51 -8.71 24.82
N LEU A 146 -38.29 -7.86 25.49
CA LEU A 146 -39.74 -7.76 25.29
C LEU A 146 -40.08 -7.18 23.90
N LEU A 147 -39.32 -6.21 23.41
CA LEU A 147 -39.49 -5.66 22.06
C LEU A 147 -39.16 -6.67 20.95
N SER A 148 -38.22 -7.57 21.21
CA SER A 148 -37.87 -8.66 20.29
C SER A 148 -38.95 -9.75 20.25
N THR A 149 -39.51 -10.13 21.40
CA THR A 149 -40.40 -11.30 21.52
C THR A 149 -41.89 -10.96 21.52
N HIS A 150 -42.28 -9.77 21.98
CA HIS A 150 -43.68 -9.36 22.20
C HIS A 150 -44.01 -8.04 21.50
N ARG A 151 -43.38 -7.79 20.35
CA ARG A 151 -43.47 -6.52 19.62
C ARG A 151 -44.89 -6.02 19.37
N GLY A 152 -45.82 -6.91 18.99
CA GLY A 152 -47.22 -6.57 18.75
C GLY A 152 -47.90 -5.96 19.97
N THR A 153 -47.67 -6.55 21.15
CA THR A 153 -48.21 -6.04 22.43
C THR A 153 -47.67 -4.66 22.77
N LEU A 154 -46.38 -4.41 22.56
CA LEU A 154 -45.80 -3.09 22.80
C LEU A 154 -46.36 -2.03 21.83
N LYS A 155 -46.66 -2.40 20.57
CA LYS A 155 -47.36 -1.51 19.63
C LYS A 155 -48.78 -1.17 20.11
N GLU A 156 -49.51 -2.16 20.64
CA GLU A 156 -50.85 -1.96 21.21
C GLU A 156 -50.87 -1.05 22.44
N MET A 157 -49.79 -1.01 23.24
CA MET A 157 -49.65 -0.08 24.36
C MET A 157 -49.58 1.39 23.92
N GLY A 158 -49.20 1.67 22.67
CA GLY A 158 -49.18 3.00 22.08
C GLY A 158 -48.40 4.03 22.91
N SER A 159 -49.02 5.19 23.16
CA SER A 159 -48.40 6.33 23.87
C SER A 159 -47.86 5.99 25.27
N MET A 160 -48.48 5.03 25.98
CA MET A 160 -47.99 4.59 27.30
C MET A 160 -46.59 4.00 27.20
N PHE A 161 -46.35 3.14 26.22
CA PHE A 161 -45.03 2.57 25.98
C PHE A 161 -44.04 3.62 25.49
N LEU A 162 -44.46 4.47 24.55
CA LEU A 162 -43.60 5.52 23.98
C LEU A 162 -43.11 6.50 25.06
N SER A 163 -44.03 7.06 25.85
CA SER A 163 -43.70 7.97 26.95
C SER A 163 -42.88 7.27 28.05
N GLY A 164 -43.24 6.03 28.37
CA GLY A 164 -42.49 5.21 29.33
C GLY A 164 -41.05 5.00 28.90
N TYR A 165 -40.83 4.62 27.64
CA TYR A 165 -39.50 4.42 27.08
C TYR A 165 -38.68 5.71 27.03
N VAL A 166 -39.26 6.82 26.56
CA VAL A 166 -38.59 8.13 26.56
C VAL A 166 -38.07 8.45 27.96
N ASN A 167 -38.92 8.32 28.99
CA ASN A 167 -38.53 8.59 30.38
C ASN A 167 -37.39 7.68 30.88
N LEU A 168 -37.32 6.43 30.41
CA LEU A 168 -36.20 5.53 30.75
C LEU A 168 -34.90 5.93 30.04
N ALA A 169 -34.98 6.40 28.80
CA ALA A 169 -33.82 6.70 27.96
C ALA A 169 -33.16 8.07 28.26
N VAL A 170 -33.91 9.02 28.83
CA VAL A 170 -33.42 10.39 29.09
C VAL A 170 -32.17 10.40 29.98
N GLY A 171 -31.08 10.95 29.43
CA GLY A 171 -29.87 11.30 30.19
C GLY A 171 -28.92 10.14 30.48
N GLU A 172 -29.02 9.03 29.74
CA GLU A 172 -28.04 7.94 29.81
C GLU A 172 -26.65 8.38 29.29
N LYS A 173 -25.58 7.85 29.89
CA LYS A 173 -24.19 8.22 29.56
C LYS A 173 -23.27 7.02 29.39
N ASP A 174 -23.66 5.84 29.90
CA ASP A 174 -22.86 4.62 29.75
C ASP A 174 -22.95 4.12 28.30
N PRO A 175 -21.80 3.89 27.62
CA PRO A 175 -21.79 3.51 26.21
C PRO A 175 -22.49 2.18 25.93
N ARG A 176 -22.49 1.23 26.89
CA ARG A 176 -23.18 -0.08 26.73
C ARG A 176 -24.68 0.10 26.75
N ASN A 177 -25.17 0.95 27.66
CA ASN A 177 -26.58 1.28 27.78
C ASN A 177 -27.05 2.07 26.55
N LEU A 178 -26.23 3.01 26.05
CA LEU A 178 -26.55 3.78 24.85
C LEU A 178 -26.69 2.90 23.60
N MET A 179 -25.85 1.86 23.44
CA MET A 179 -26.00 0.91 22.34
C MET A 179 -27.39 0.23 22.35
N LEU A 180 -27.84 -0.22 23.51
CA LEU A 180 -29.19 -0.79 23.66
C LEU A 180 -30.27 0.27 23.45
N ALA A 181 -30.15 1.44 24.07
CA ALA A 181 -31.13 2.52 23.94
C ALA A 181 -31.30 2.98 22.48
N PHE A 182 -30.21 3.14 21.72
CA PHE A 182 -30.29 3.46 20.30
C PHE A 182 -30.91 2.32 19.48
N SER A 183 -30.58 1.06 19.78
CA SER A 183 -31.19 -0.08 19.09
C SER A 183 -32.70 -0.15 19.28
N ILE A 184 -33.18 0.08 20.51
CA ILE A 184 -34.60 0.13 20.85
C ILE A 184 -35.26 1.33 20.17
N ALA A 185 -34.68 2.52 20.30
CA ALA A 185 -35.21 3.76 19.71
C ALA A 185 -35.36 3.64 18.19
N ARG A 186 -34.37 3.05 17.49
CA ARG A 186 -34.45 2.79 16.05
C ARG A 186 -35.65 1.90 15.70
N VAL A 187 -35.82 0.77 16.38
CA VAL A 187 -36.95 -0.14 16.10
C VAL A 187 -38.28 0.58 16.33
N VAL A 188 -38.39 1.37 17.39
CA VAL A 188 -39.59 2.15 17.67
C VAL A 188 -39.86 3.19 16.57
N LEU A 189 -38.86 3.98 16.19
CA LEU A 189 -38.97 5.00 15.14
C LEU A 189 -39.31 4.43 13.75
N VAL A 190 -38.88 3.20 13.45
CA VAL A 190 -39.16 2.55 12.15
C VAL A 190 -40.55 1.88 12.14
N GLU A 191 -40.96 1.27 13.25
CA GLU A 191 -42.08 0.32 13.24
C GLU A 191 -43.34 0.74 14.01
N PHE A 192 -43.27 1.80 14.83
CA PHE A 192 -44.37 2.27 15.67
C PHE A 192 -44.91 3.61 15.17
N ASP A 193 -46.17 3.92 15.49
CA ASP A 193 -46.70 5.26 15.28
C ASP A 193 -46.17 6.21 16.36
N THR A 194 -45.11 6.95 16.02
CA THR A 194 -44.48 7.92 16.93
C THR A 194 -44.96 9.35 16.70
N SER A 195 -46.03 9.57 15.94
CA SER A 195 -46.43 10.93 15.48
C SER A 195 -46.55 11.93 16.64
N ALA A 196 -47.17 11.53 17.76
CA ALA A 196 -47.35 12.36 18.95
C ALA A 196 -46.09 12.53 19.83
N HIS A 197 -45.04 11.76 19.58
CA HIS A 197 -43.80 11.71 20.39
C HIS A 197 -42.54 11.93 19.53
N THR A 198 -42.69 12.47 18.32
CA THR A 198 -41.56 12.63 17.38
C THR A 198 -40.48 13.54 17.97
N GLU A 199 -40.87 14.65 18.60
CA GLU A 199 -39.95 15.57 19.28
C GLU A 199 -39.26 14.88 20.48
N ASP A 200 -40.01 14.12 21.29
CA ASP A 200 -39.45 13.39 22.43
C ASP A 200 -38.34 12.41 22.00
N PHE A 201 -38.59 11.64 20.93
CA PHE A 201 -37.60 10.70 20.38
C PHE A 201 -36.41 11.41 19.72
N PHE A 202 -36.65 12.56 19.09
CA PHE A 202 -35.59 13.40 18.56
C PHE A 202 -34.68 13.90 19.70
N ASP A 203 -35.25 14.41 20.79
CA ASP A 203 -34.49 14.95 21.92
C ASP A 203 -33.61 13.89 22.60
N ILE A 204 -34.14 12.69 22.85
CA ILE A 204 -33.37 11.61 23.49
C ILE A 204 -32.33 10.96 22.58
N THR A 205 -32.35 11.22 21.27
CA THR A 205 -31.34 10.70 20.33
C THR A 205 -30.35 11.78 19.91
N PHE A 206 -30.85 12.92 19.44
CA PHE A 206 -30.02 14.01 18.90
C PHE A 206 -29.15 14.69 19.96
N CYS A 207 -29.53 14.65 21.25
CA CYS A 207 -28.71 15.26 22.32
C CYS A 207 -27.27 14.70 22.42
N TYR A 208 -27.01 13.53 21.84
CA TYR A 208 -25.66 12.94 21.77
C TYR A 208 -24.85 13.38 20.53
N PHE A 209 -25.44 14.16 19.62
CA PHE A 209 -24.80 14.61 18.39
C PHE A 209 -24.05 15.95 18.57
N PRO A 210 -22.75 16.06 18.19
CA PRO A 210 -21.87 14.99 17.72
C PRO A 210 -21.27 14.17 18.88
N ILE A 211 -21.00 12.89 18.63
CA ILE A 211 -20.37 12.02 19.64
C ILE A 211 -18.88 12.37 19.77
N THR A 212 -18.48 12.74 21.00
CA THR A 212 -17.10 13.10 21.36
C THR A 212 -16.42 12.07 22.28
N PHE A 213 -17.04 10.90 22.46
CA PHE A 213 -16.56 9.81 23.30
C PHE A 213 -15.16 9.32 22.87
N ARG A 214 -14.31 9.01 23.86
CA ARG A 214 -13.03 8.34 23.66
C ARG A 214 -12.96 7.13 24.59
N PRO A 215 -12.79 5.90 24.08
CA PRO A 215 -12.74 4.72 24.92
C PRO A 215 -11.50 4.77 25.84
N PRO A 216 -11.61 4.28 27.09
CA PRO A 216 -10.45 4.06 27.95
C PRO A 216 -9.44 3.10 27.31
N PRO A 217 -8.12 3.23 27.58
CA PRO A 217 -7.08 2.35 27.01
C PRO A 217 -7.28 0.85 27.29
N ASP A 218 -7.92 0.52 28.41
CA ASP A 218 -8.21 -0.85 28.86
C ASP A 218 -9.72 -1.12 28.92
N ASP A 219 -10.51 -0.67 27.93
CA ASP A 219 -11.95 -0.95 27.90
C ASP A 219 -12.21 -2.46 27.73
N PRO A 220 -12.73 -3.18 28.75
CA PRO A 220 -12.96 -4.62 28.66
C PRO A 220 -14.12 -4.99 27.72
N TYR A 221 -14.90 -4.01 27.26
CA TYR A 221 -16.08 -4.23 26.41
C TYR A 221 -15.83 -3.91 24.93
N GLY A 222 -14.75 -3.18 24.61
CA GLY A 222 -14.34 -2.88 23.24
C GLY A 222 -15.30 -2.00 22.43
N ILE A 223 -16.11 -1.14 23.09
CA ILE A 223 -17.04 -0.25 22.38
C ILE A 223 -16.28 0.98 21.89
N SER A 224 -16.22 1.16 20.57
CA SER A 224 -15.56 2.31 19.96
C SER A 224 -16.48 3.53 19.86
N ALA A 225 -15.88 4.70 19.64
CA ALA A 225 -16.65 5.90 19.32
C ALA A 225 -17.43 5.77 18.01
N ASP A 226 -16.91 4.99 17.05
CA ASP A 226 -17.56 4.80 15.76
C ASP A 226 -18.75 3.84 15.84
N ASP A 227 -18.75 2.87 16.76
CA ASP A 227 -19.91 2.02 17.04
C ASP A 227 -21.11 2.87 17.51
N LEU A 228 -20.86 3.80 18.44
CA LEU A 228 -21.88 4.71 18.95
C LEU A 228 -22.38 5.67 17.86
N LYS A 229 -21.47 6.22 17.03
CA LYS A 229 -21.87 7.10 15.92
C LYS A 229 -22.74 6.34 14.94
N GLN A 230 -22.36 5.12 14.57
CA GLN A 230 -23.12 4.31 13.65
C GLN A 230 -24.52 4.00 14.21
N SER A 231 -24.62 3.61 15.47
CA SER A 231 -25.91 3.35 16.13
C SER A 231 -26.79 4.60 16.21
N LEU A 232 -26.22 5.76 16.52
CA LEU A 232 -26.94 7.04 16.53
C LEU A 232 -27.41 7.44 15.12
N ARG A 233 -26.56 7.32 14.09
CA ARG A 233 -26.93 7.60 12.70
C ARG A 233 -28.13 6.78 12.25
N LEU A 234 -28.18 5.51 12.65
CA LEU A 234 -29.29 4.62 12.38
C LEU A 234 -30.60 5.05 13.08
N CYS A 235 -30.53 5.80 14.17
CA CYS A 235 -31.72 6.41 14.79
C CYS A 235 -32.16 7.67 14.03
N LEU A 236 -31.20 8.55 13.70
CA LEU A 236 -31.48 9.82 13.01
C LEU A 236 -31.99 9.62 11.58
N SER A 237 -31.68 8.48 10.94
CA SER A 237 -32.20 8.09 9.63
C SER A 237 -33.31 7.04 9.70
N ALA A 238 -34.01 6.92 10.84
CA ALA A 238 -35.05 5.90 11.02
C ALA A 238 -36.39 6.25 10.34
N THR A 239 -36.77 7.54 10.31
CA THR A 239 -38.08 7.97 9.81
C THR A 239 -38.04 9.37 9.18
N PRO A 240 -38.86 9.66 8.15
CA PRO A 240 -38.95 10.99 7.56
C PRO A 240 -39.41 12.07 8.53
N ALA A 241 -40.16 11.69 9.59
CA ALA A 241 -40.70 12.62 10.57
C ALA A 241 -39.63 13.40 11.35
N LEU A 242 -38.40 12.89 11.42
CA LEU A 242 -37.27 13.59 12.06
C LEU A 242 -36.68 14.69 11.17
N GLY A 243 -37.02 14.74 9.88
CA GLY A 243 -36.43 15.68 8.93
C GLY A 243 -36.63 17.16 9.28
N PRO A 244 -37.88 17.62 9.53
CA PRO A 244 -38.15 19.01 9.90
C PRO A 244 -37.45 19.48 11.19
N LEU A 245 -37.17 18.56 12.12
CA LEU A 245 -36.46 18.83 13.37
C LEU A 245 -34.94 18.78 13.18
N GLY A 246 -34.44 17.79 12.43
CA GLY A 246 -33.02 17.52 12.26
C GLY A 246 -32.30 18.52 11.36
N ILE A 247 -32.90 18.91 10.24
CA ILE A 247 -32.23 19.79 9.26
C ILE A 247 -31.81 21.14 9.87
N PRO A 248 -32.69 21.89 10.58
CA PRO A 248 -32.29 23.16 11.21
C PRO A 248 -31.05 23.00 12.09
N VAL A 249 -31.00 21.96 12.92
CA VAL A 249 -29.90 21.75 13.85
C VAL A 249 -28.62 21.31 13.13
N PHE A 250 -28.72 20.50 12.06
CA PHE A 250 -27.56 20.20 11.21
C PHE A 250 -26.96 21.48 10.61
N LEU A 251 -27.77 22.41 10.11
CA LEU A 251 -27.27 23.67 9.52
C LEU A 251 -26.60 24.57 10.58
N GLU A 252 -27.12 24.61 11.80
CA GLU A 252 -26.46 25.30 12.92
C GLU A 252 -25.09 24.67 13.23
N LYS A 253 -24.99 23.34 13.26
CA LYS A 253 -23.73 22.62 13.49
C LYS A 253 -22.73 22.80 12.34
N LEU A 254 -23.18 22.93 11.09
CA LEU A 254 -22.30 23.28 9.97
C LEU A 254 -21.74 24.70 10.13
N THR A 255 -22.56 25.64 10.60
CA THR A 255 -22.16 27.05 10.73
C THR A 255 -21.15 27.27 11.87
N ALA A 256 -21.37 26.64 13.03
CA ALA A 256 -20.59 26.88 14.25
C ALA A 256 -19.65 25.73 14.65
N GLY A 257 -19.61 24.63 13.89
CA GLY A 257 -18.86 23.42 14.23
C GLY A 257 -17.37 23.48 13.91
N SER A 258 -16.57 22.70 14.65
CA SER A 258 -15.18 22.39 14.29
C SER A 258 -15.11 21.62 12.95
N PRO A 259 -13.98 21.59 12.23
CA PRO A 259 -13.88 20.83 10.97
C PRO A 259 -14.32 19.36 11.09
N ALA A 260 -13.97 18.70 12.20
CA ALA A 260 -14.41 17.32 12.47
C ALA A 260 -15.93 17.23 12.67
N THR A 261 -16.52 18.18 13.39
CA THR A 261 -17.98 18.27 13.58
C THR A 261 -18.70 18.53 12.27
N LYS A 262 -18.17 19.40 11.41
CA LYS A 262 -18.76 19.67 10.09
C LYS A 262 -18.76 18.42 9.22
N ARG A 263 -17.63 17.71 9.12
CA ARG A 263 -17.55 16.44 8.36
C ARG A 263 -18.52 15.39 8.87
N GLU A 264 -18.60 15.20 10.19
CA GLU A 264 -19.60 14.29 10.77
C GLU A 264 -21.03 14.72 10.40
N THR A 265 -21.32 16.02 10.48
CA THR A 265 -22.65 16.57 10.11
C THR A 265 -22.98 16.34 8.65
N LEU A 266 -22.04 16.61 7.73
CA LEU A 266 -22.19 16.34 6.30
C LEU A 266 -22.46 14.85 6.03
N HIS A 267 -21.69 13.97 6.68
CA HIS A 267 -21.88 12.53 6.55
C HIS A 267 -23.22 12.04 7.10
N VAL A 268 -23.69 12.57 8.24
CA VAL A 268 -25.03 12.22 8.76
C VAL A 268 -26.12 12.75 7.82
N MET A 269 -25.97 13.98 7.31
CA MET A 269 -26.92 14.53 6.33
C MET A 269 -27.01 13.66 5.07
N SER A 270 -25.89 13.16 4.54
CA SER A 270 -25.90 12.30 3.35
C SER A 270 -26.60 10.95 3.58
N ILE A 271 -26.71 10.48 4.83
CA ILE A 271 -27.47 9.28 5.18
C ILE A 271 -28.95 9.62 5.43
N CYS A 272 -29.24 10.76 6.05
CA CYS A 272 -30.59 11.16 6.44
C CYS A 272 -31.44 11.69 5.27
N LEU A 273 -30.85 12.46 4.35
CA LEU A 273 -31.60 13.11 3.25
C LEU A 273 -32.43 12.12 2.41
N PRO A 274 -31.89 10.96 1.96
CA PRO A 274 -32.68 9.97 1.22
C PRO A 274 -33.89 9.44 1.99
N VAL A 275 -33.79 9.34 3.32
CA VAL A 275 -34.89 8.88 4.18
C VAL A 275 -35.90 9.99 4.43
N TYR A 276 -35.46 11.22 4.69
CA TYR A 276 -36.34 12.38 4.86
C TYR A 276 -37.15 12.68 3.59
N GLY A 277 -36.59 12.29 2.44
CA GLY A 277 -37.29 12.27 1.18
C GLY A 277 -37.42 13.65 0.52
N PRO A 278 -37.99 13.70 -0.69
CA PRO A 278 -38.00 14.87 -1.55
C PRO A 278 -38.80 16.05 -0.98
N VAL A 279 -39.91 15.79 -0.25
CA VAL A 279 -40.77 16.85 0.31
C VAL A 279 -40.02 17.73 1.30
N VAL A 280 -39.42 17.12 2.32
CA VAL A 280 -38.64 17.83 3.35
C VAL A 280 -37.39 18.46 2.70
N THR A 281 -36.73 17.70 1.83
CA THR A 281 -35.53 18.18 1.14
C THR A 281 -35.81 19.40 0.26
N HIS A 282 -36.98 19.46 -0.38
CA HIS A 282 -37.40 20.61 -1.17
C HIS A 282 -37.72 21.83 -0.29
N GLU A 283 -38.40 21.64 0.83
CA GLU A 283 -38.71 22.71 1.81
C GLU A 283 -37.43 23.40 2.32
N PHE A 284 -36.42 22.60 2.71
CA PHE A 284 -35.18 23.12 3.27
C PHE A 284 -34.06 23.34 2.24
N GLY A 285 -34.27 22.96 0.97
CA GLY A 285 -33.20 22.83 -0.02
C GLY A 285 -32.39 24.10 -0.25
N LYS A 286 -33.03 25.28 -0.28
CA LYS A 286 -32.33 26.58 -0.40
C LYS A 286 -31.42 26.88 0.79
N LYS A 287 -31.83 26.51 2.01
CA LYS A 287 -31.01 26.68 3.22
C LYS A 287 -29.85 25.68 3.23
N ILE A 288 -30.11 24.43 2.85
CA ILE A 288 -29.06 23.39 2.72
C ILE A 288 -28.02 23.84 1.70
N TRP A 289 -28.44 24.28 0.51
CA TRP A 289 -27.53 24.80 -0.51
C TRP A 289 -26.69 25.96 0.02
N SER A 290 -27.30 26.93 0.71
CA SER A 290 -26.58 28.08 1.26
C SER A 290 -25.45 27.67 2.22
N SER A 291 -25.67 26.65 3.06
CA SER A 291 -24.64 26.10 3.95
C SER A 291 -23.59 25.29 3.20
N LEU A 292 -23.98 24.40 2.28
CA LEU A 292 -23.04 23.61 1.48
C LEU A 292 -22.16 24.51 0.60
N LYS A 293 -22.73 25.56 0.02
CA LYS A 293 -22.00 26.54 -0.79
C LYS A 293 -20.86 27.17 0.00
N LEU A 294 -21.07 27.49 1.28
CA LEU A 294 -19.98 28.04 2.11
C LEU A 294 -18.85 27.03 2.28
N GLU A 295 -19.18 25.77 2.58
CA GLU A 295 -18.17 24.72 2.76
C GLU A 295 -17.47 24.30 1.45
N ILE A 296 -18.05 24.59 0.28
CA ILE A 296 -17.46 24.31 -1.03
C ILE A 296 -16.64 25.50 -1.57
N PHE A 297 -17.17 26.73 -1.46
CA PHE A 297 -16.53 27.94 -2.00
C PHE A 297 -15.52 28.55 -1.03
N GLN A 298 -15.64 28.25 0.26
CA GLN A 298 -14.74 28.70 1.32
C GLN A 298 -14.41 27.52 2.25
N PRO A 299 -13.83 26.42 1.72
CA PRO A 299 -13.58 25.23 2.49
C PRO A 299 -12.56 25.49 3.60
N THR A 300 -12.80 24.93 4.78
CA THR A 300 -11.81 24.98 5.86
C THR A 300 -10.60 24.10 5.55
N ASP A 301 -10.82 23.00 4.86
CA ASP A 301 -9.80 22.06 4.39
C ASP A 301 -10.35 21.21 3.22
N PRO A 302 -9.48 20.58 2.38
CA PRO A 302 -9.92 19.81 1.22
C PRO A 302 -10.82 18.61 1.55
N THR A 303 -10.71 18.01 2.73
CA THR A 303 -11.53 16.84 3.11
C THR A 303 -12.96 17.26 3.46
N THR A 304 -13.11 18.43 4.07
CA THR A 304 -14.42 19.04 4.35
C THR A 304 -15.10 19.49 3.06
N GLU A 305 -14.34 20.05 2.10
CA GLU A 305 -14.83 20.38 0.75
C GLU A 305 -15.44 19.15 0.06
N GLN A 306 -14.69 18.04 0.03
CA GLN A 306 -15.16 16.80 -0.59
C GLN A 306 -16.43 16.26 0.10
N SER A 307 -16.47 16.27 1.43
CA SER A 307 -17.65 15.83 2.19
C SER A 307 -18.89 16.68 1.84
N ALA A 308 -18.70 17.97 1.56
CA ALA A 308 -19.78 18.87 1.17
C ALA A 308 -20.26 18.60 -0.27
N LEU A 309 -19.34 18.30 -1.20
CA LEU A 309 -19.66 17.88 -2.56
C LEU A 309 -20.40 16.54 -2.59
N ASP A 310 -19.99 15.56 -1.78
CA ASP A 310 -20.66 14.26 -1.66
C ASP A 310 -22.09 14.44 -1.11
N THR A 311 -22.26 15.32 -0.11
CA THR A 311 -23.57 15.66 0.45
C THR A 311 -24.45 16.37 -0.58
N LEU A 312 -23.87 17.26 -1.40
CA LEU A 312 -24.57 17.91 -2.51
C LEU A 312 -25.03 16.89 -3.56
N GLN A 313 -24.19 15.89 -3.88
CA GLN A 313 -24.56 14.82 -4.79
C GLN A 313 -25.78 14.04 -4.28
N VAL A 314 -25.80 13.71 -2.98
CA VAL A 314 -26.96 13.06 -2.35
C VAL A 314 -28.20 13.95 -2.34
N LEU A 315 -28.04 15.24 -2.03
CA LEU A 315 -29.11 16.23 -2.06
C LEU A 315 -29.80 16.25 -3.44
N VAL A 316 -29.00 16.36 -4.50
CA VAL A 316 -29.48 16.39 -5.89
C VAL A 316 -30.20 15.09 -6.24
N ARG A 317 -29.62 13.93 -5.93
CA ARG A 317 -30.26 12.63 -6.19
C ARG A 317 -31.60 12.49 -5.47
N THR A 318 -31.68 12.93 -4.22
CA THR A 318 -32.90 12.86 -3.40
C THR A 318 -34.01 13.72 -3.98
N ILE A 319 -33.70 14.93 -4.45
CA ILE A 319 -34.67 15.85 -5.04
C ILE A 319 -35.21 15.32 -6.39
N HIS A 320 -34.39 14.59 -7.15
CA HIS A 320 -34.78 14.07 -8.49
C HIS A 320 -35.43 12.68 -8.44
N ALA A 321 -35.44 11.99 -7.30
CA ALA A 321 -36.02 10.65 -7.17
C ALA A 321 -37.54 10.62 -7.51
N ASP A 322 -38.25 11.74 -7.25
CA ASP A 322 -39.71 11.86 -7.45
C ASP A 322 -40.12 12.14 -8.90
N THR A 323 -39.22 12.60 -9.77
CA THR A 323 -39.58 12.98 -11.15
C THR A 323 -39.73 11.80 -12.11
N SER A 324 -39.59 10.57 -11.61
CA SER A 324 -39.63 9.33 -12.38
C SER A 324 -41.04 8.83 -12.74
N ARG A 325 -42.10 9.61 -12.50
CA ARG A 325 -43.47 9.12 -12.71
C ARG A 325 -44.38 9.75 -13.76
N ASP A 326 -44.08 10.85 -14.48
CA ASP A 326 -44.87 11.18 -15.70
C ASP A 326 -44.43 12.42 -16.56
N THR A 327 -43.25 13.03 -16.37
CA THR A 327 -42.85 14.20 -17.20
C THR A 327 -41.45 14.08 -17.79
N VAL A 328 -41.36 13.62 -19.04
CA VAL A 328 -40.11 13.64 -19.82
C VAL A 328 -39.97 14.98 -20.53
N GLY A 329 -39.21 15.91 -19.95
CA GLY A 329 -38.89 17.22 -20.52
C GLY A 329 -37.94 18.02 -19.63
N VAL A 330 -37.37 19.13 -20.13
CA VAL A 330 -36.49 20.07 -19.37
C VAL A 330 -37.20 20.65 -18.13
N ASP A 331 -38.53 20.63 -18.12
CA ASP A 331 -39.39 20.99 -16.99
C ASP A 331 -39.35 19.99 -15.81
N SER A 332 -38.71 18.82 -16.00
CA SER A 332 -38.49 17.80 -14.95
C SER A 332 -37.28 18.08 -14.03
N ILE A 333 -36.41 19.03 -14.39
CA ILE A 333 -35.30 19.42 -13.52
C ILE A 333 -35.86 20.23 -12.37
N ALA A 334 -35.59 19.78 -11.13
CA ALA A 334 -36.03 20.49 -9.94
C ALA A 334 -35.52 21.94 -9.95
N SER A 335 -36.41 22.89 -9.62
CA SER A 335 -36.13 24.33 -9.64
C SER A 335 -34.83 24.69 -8.91
N LEU A 336 -34.58 24.07 -7.76
CA LEU A 336 -33.36 24.28 -6.99
C LEU A 336 -32.08 23.88 -7.74
N ALA A 337 -32.06 22.74 -8.42
CA ALA A 337 -30.86 22.31 -9.15
C ALA A 337 -30.57 23.22 -10.35
N ARG A 338 -31.63 23.73 -11.00
CA ARG A 338 -31.52 24.74 -12.05
C ARG A 338 -30.97 26.07 -11.50
N ASP A 339 -31.46 26.51 -10.34
CA ASP A 339 -30.98 27.72 -9.66
C ASP A 339 -29.49 27.60 -9.29
N ILE A 340 -29.08 26.47 -8.69
CA ILE A 340 -27.68 26.20 -8.34
C ILE A 340 -26.79 26.21 -9.60
N CYS A 341 -27.24 25.53 -10.66
CA CYS A 341 -26.52 25.48 -11.91
C CYS A 341 -26.35 26.88 -12.51
N SER A 342 -27.42 27.69 -12.54
CA SER A 342 -27.38 29.07 -13.04
C SER A 342 -26.43 29.95 -12.23
N GLU A 343 -26.42 29.82 -10.91
CA GLU A 343 -25.50 30.53 -10.02
C GLU A 343 -24.02 30.15 -10.29
N CYS A 344 -23.76 28.85 -10.51
CA CYS A 344 -22.43 28.38 -10.91
C CYS A 344 -22.02 28.94 -12.27
N MET A 345 -22.92 28.96 -13.27
CA MET A 345 -22.63 29.55 -14.58
C MET A 345 -22.30 31.05 -14.49
N GLN A 346 -22.95 31.79 -13.59
CA GLN A 346 -22.62 33.21 -13.38
C GLN A 346 -21.22 33.38 -12.79
N THR A 347 -20.79 32.47 -11.90
CA THR A 347 -19.45 32.48 -11.30
C THR A 347 -18.38 32.09 -12.33
N LEU A 348 -18.68 31.13 -13.22
CA LEU A 348 -17.77 30.67 -14.28
C LEU A 348 -17.47 31.72 -15.36
N LYS A 349 -18.16 32.86 -15.36
CA LYS A 349 -17.81 34.00 -16.23
C LYS A 349 -16.48 34.66 -15.87
N GLU A 350 -15.96 34.41 -14.68
CA GLU A 350 -14.66 34.90 -14.20
C GLU A 350 -13.73 33.71 -13.92
N PRO A 351 -13.31 32.96 -14.97
CA PRO A 351 -12.68 31.64 -14.86
C PRO A 351 -11.33 31.65 -14.12
N GLU A 352 -10.65 32.78 -14.04
CA GLU A 352 -9.37 32.95 -13.35
C GLU A 352 -9.47 32.98 -11.82
N LYS A 353 -10.68 33.18 -11.28
CA LYS A 353 -10.89 33.30 -9.83
C LYS A 353 -11.03 31.94 -9.16
N ALA A 354 -10.61 31.85 -7.90
CA ALA A 354 -10.75 30.64 -7.10
C ALA A 354 -12.21 30.15 -6.98
N GLN A 355 -13.18 31.09 -6.97
CA GLN A 355 -14.60 30.73 -6.94
C GLN A 355 -15.06 29.97 -8.21
N ALA A 356 -14.42 30.20 -9.37
CA ALA A 356 -14.77 29.50 -10.60
C ALA A 356 -14.43 28.01 -10.52
N ARG A 357 -13.30 27.65 -9.88
CA ARG A 357 -12.97 26.24 -9.62
C ARG A 357 -13.97 25.58 -8.67
N ALA A 358 -14.37 26.26 -7.59
CA ALA A 358 -15.40 25.75 -6.68
C ALA A 358 -16.76 25.55 -7.39
N ALA A 359 -17.15 26.50 -8.25
CA ALA A 359 -18.34 26.39 -9.09
C ALA A 359 -18.21 25.23 -10.08
N MET A 360 -17.05 25.01 -10.69
CA MET A 360 -16.82 23.89 -11.59
C MET A 360 -16.96 22.54 -10.88
N LYS A 361 -16.42 22.39 -9.66
CA LYS A 361 -16.63 21.16 -8.87
C LYS A 361 -18.11 20.85 -8.63
N VAL A 362 -18.93 21.87 -8.38
CA VAL A 362 -20.39 21.72 -8.26
C VAL A 362 -21.01 21.26 -9.59
N VAL A 363 -20.60 21.86 -10.71
CA VAL A 363 -21.04 21.43 -12.05
C VAL A 363 -20.60 19.99 -12.34
N CYS A 364 -19.40 19.58 -11.93
CA CYS A 364 -18.92 18.21 -12.05
C CYS A 364 -19.77 17.22 -11.25
N VAL A 365 -20.25 17.60 -10.05
CA VAL A 365 -21.21 16.79 -9.28
C VAL A 365 -22.51 16.59 -10.07
N PHE A 366 -22.97 17.61 -10.81
CA PHE A 366 -24.17 17.50 -11.65
C PHE A 366 -23.91 16.71 -12.93
N ALA A 367 -22.72 16.83 -13.52
CA ALA A 367 -22.30 16.07 -14.69
C ALA A 367 -22.26 14.55 -14.40
N GLY A 368 -21.88 14.16 -13.18
CA GLY A 368 -21.91 12.78 -12.71
C GLY A 368 -23.28 12.27 -12.23
N ALA A 369 -24.35 13.07 -12.36
CA ALA A 369 -25.71 12.61 -12.10
C ALA A 369 -26.33 11.93 -13.35
N ASP A 370 -27.30 11.04 -13.15
CA ASP A 370 -28.02 10.43 -14.27
C ASP A 370 -29.16 11.33 -14.77
N GLY A 371 -29.40 11.33 -16.08
CA GLY A 371 -30.59 11.95 -16.69
C GLY A 371 -30.43 13.41 -17.14
N PRO A 372 -31.54 14.16 -17.31
CA PRO A 372 -31.56 15.47 -17.96
C PRO A 372 -30.70 16.55 -17.29
N LEU A 373 -30.46 16.45 -15.97
CA LEU A 373 -29.64 17.42 -15.23
C LEU A 373 -28.19 17.39 -15.68
N SER A 374 -27.61 16.22 -15.93
CA SER A 374 -26.23 16.09 -16.39
C SER A 374 -26.07 16.71 -17.78
N SER A 375 -26.92 16.35 -18.73
CA SER A 375 -26.91 16.96 -20.07
C SER A 375 -27.10 18.48 -20.01
N PHE A 376 -28.00 18.98 -19.16
CA PHE A 376 -28.21 20.42 -18.98
C PHE A 376 -26.98 21.13 -18.41
N ALA A 377 -26.40 20.64 -17.30
CA ALA A 377 -25.26 21.26 -16.66
C ALA A 377 -24.01 21.26 -17.57
N VAL A 378 -23.76 20.15 -18.25
CA VAL A 378 -22.65 20.00 -19.19
C VAL A 378 -22.82 20.90 -20.42
N SER A 379 -24.01 20.94 -21.04
CA SER A 379 -24.27 21.82 -22.19
C SER A 379 -24.05 23.29 -21.82
N GLN A 380 -24.63 23.74 -20.71
CA GLN A 380 -24.50 25.13 -20.26
C GLN A 380 -23.05 25.52 -19.95
N ALA A 381 -22.30 24.65 -19.26
CA ALA A 381 -20.90 24.92 -18.93
C ALA A 381 -20.01 24.91 -20.18
N THR A 382 -20.16 23.91 -21.05
CA THR A 382 -19.36 23.79 -22.28
C THR A 382 -19.64 24.94 -23.24
N GLU A 383 -20.91 25.30 -23.49
CA GLU A 383 -21.26 26.44 -24.34
C GLU A 383 -20.69 27.77 -23.83
N LEU A 384 -20.79 28.02 -22.51
CA LEU A 384 -20.24 29.23 -21.90
C LEU A 384 -18.72 29.31 -22.06
N LEU A 385 -18.02 28.25 -21.69
CA LEU A 385 -16.55 28.22 -21.68
C LEU A 385 -15.96 28.18 -23.09
N ILE A 386 -16.58 27.46 -24.03
CA ILE A 386 -16.18 27.46 -25.44
C ILE A 386 -16.37 28.85 -26.03
N ARG A 387 -17.49 29.52 -25.77
CA ARG A 387 -17.71 30.90 -26.25
C ARG A 387 -16.65 31.85 -25.71
N ASN A 388 -16.37 31.80 -24.41
CA ASN A 388 -15.37 32.65 -23.79
C ASN A 388 -13.95 32.37 -24.31
N PHE A 389 -13.61 31.11 -24.63
CA PHE A 389 -12.31 30.79 -25.21
C PHE A 389 -12.07 31.46 -26.56
N HIS A 390 -13.12 31.51 -27.39
CA HIS A 390 -13.07 32.12 -28.72
C HIS A 390 -13.21 33.64 -28.69
N ASP A 391 -13.55 34.24 -27.55
CA ASP A 391 -13.61 35.69 -27.39
C ASP A 391 -12.18 36.29 -27.41
N PRO A 392 -11.87 37.23 -28.33
CA PRO A 392 -10.58 37.91 -28.37
C PRO A 392 -10.25 38.70 -27.10
N ASP A 393 -11.26 39.14 -26.34
CA ASP A 393 -11.05 39.91 -25.12
C ASP A 393 -10.67 39.03 -23.91
N GLU A 394 -10.86 37.71 -24.01
CA GLU A 394 -10.65 36.73 -22.92
C GLU A 394 -9.35 35.91 -23.08
N VAL A 395 -8.42 36.35 -23.93
CA VAL A 395 -7.18 35.61 -24.24
C VAL A 395 -6.35 35.29 -22.99
N SER A 396 -6.28 36.20 -22.02
CA SER A 396 -5.55 35.99 -20.76
C SER A 396 -6.15 34.87 -19.90
N ASN A 397 -7.42 34.56 -20.10
CA ASN A 397 -8.20 33.61 -19.30
C ASN A 397 -8.26 32.22 -19.93
N ARG A 398 -7.73 32.03 -21.15
CA ARG A 398 -7.78 30.75 -21.88
C ARG A 398 -7.19 29.58 -21.10
N ALA A 399 -6.09 29.77 -20.37
CA ALA A 399 -5.50 28.71 -19.55
C ALA A 399 -6.46 28.21 -18.46
N SER A 400 -7.10 29.15 -17.75
CA SER A 400 -8.12 28.85 -16.75
C SER A 400 -9.33 28.17 -17.37
N ILE A 401 -9.79 28.64 -18.54
CA ILE A 401 -10.93 28.06 -19.28
C ILE A 401 -10.65 26.60 -19.67
N VAL A 402 -9.49 26.31 -20.27
CA VAL A 402 -9.13 24.94 -20.68
C VAL A 402 -8.99 24.02 -19.46
N THR A 403 -8.47 24.54 -18.35
CA THR A 403 -8.37 23.78 -17.08
C THR A 403 -9.76 23.40 -16.56
N LEU A 404 -10.70 24.34 -16.51
CA LEU A 404 -12.07 24.08 -16.05
C LEU A 404 -12.82 23.12 -17.00
N LEU A 405 -12.63 23.25 -18.32
CA LEU A 405 -13.17 22.31 -19.30
C LEU A 405 -12.59 20.90 -19.11
N THR A 406 -11.30 20.80 -18.80
CA THR A 406 -10.64 19.52 -18.55
C THR A 406 -11.21 18.83 -17.30
N GLU A 407 -11.41 19.58 -16.21
CA GLU A 407 -12.06 19.07 -15.00
C GLU A 407 -13.49 18.56 -15.29
N LEU A 408 -14.24 19.27 -16.14
CA LEU A 408 -15.58 18.85 -16.56
C LEU A 408 -15.57 17.58 -17.42
N ILE A 409 -14.66 17.49 -18.40
CA ILE A 409 -14.55 16.31 -19.28
C ILE A 409 -14.21 15.07 -18.45
N ASP A 410 -13.27 15.17 -17.51
CA ASP A 410 -12.91 14.03 -16.65
C ASP A 410 -14.06 13.62 -15.73
N ALA A 411 -14.84 14.58 -15.21
CA ALA A 411 -16.03 14.27 -14.41
C ALA A 411 -17.12 13.51 -15.22
N CYS A 412 -17.27 13.82 -16.51
CA CYS A 412 -18.23 13.14 -17.39
C CYS A 412 -17.85 11.69 -17.73
N ARG A 413 -16.62 11.25 -17.43
CA ARG A 413 -16.14 9.89 -17.71
C ARG A 413 -16.79 8.84 -16.81
N GLY A 414 -17.24 9.22 -15.61
CA GLY A 414 -17.74 8.32 -14.58
C GLY A 414 -16.64 7.48 -13.89
N ASP A 415 -16.79 7.25 -12.59
CA ASP A 415 -15.91 6.37 -11.82
C ASP A 415 -16.22 4.89 -12.11
N ALA A 416 -15.47 4.30 -13.04
CA ALA A 416 -15.42 2.85 -13.24
C ALA A 416 -14.75 2.08 -12.06
N THR A 417 -14.46 2.74 -10.94
CA THR A 417 -13.73 2.19 -9.79
C THR A 417 -14.62 1.82 -8.60
N HIS A 418 -15.88 2.26 -8.54
CA HIS A 418 -16.78 2.00 -7.40
C HIS A 418 -18.09 1.25 -7.72
N ALA A 419 -18.30 0.80 -8.97
CA ALA A 419 -19.45 -0.05 -9.30
C ALA A 419 -19.09 -1.54 -9.12
N SER A 420 -19.26 -2.09 -7.91
CA SER A 420 -19.28 -3.55 -7.66
C SER A 420 -20.56 -4.22 -8.19
N VAL A 421 -21.19 -3.66 -9.22
CA VAL A 421 -22.27 -4.28 -10.01
C VAL A 421 -22.01 -3.92 -11.47
N PRO A 422 -21.77 -4.89 -12.36
CA PRO A 422 -21.69 -4.63 -13.79
C PRO A 422 -23.11 -4.36 -14.32
N GLN A 423 -23.61 -3.14 -14.11
CA GLN A 423 -24.69 -2.63 -14.94
C GLN A 423 -24.08 -2.00 -16.17
N VAL A 424 -24.08 -2.80 -17.22
CA VAL A 424 -23.99 -2.41 -18.62
C VAL A 424 -25.17 -1.45 -18.91
N SER A 425 -25.04 -0.16 -18.58
CA SER A 425 -25.97 0.87 -19.07
C SER A 425 -25.56 1.28 -20.48
N VAL A 426 -25.80 0.40 -21.45
CA VAL A 426 -25.38 0.51 -22.86
C VAL A 426 -26.13 1.59 -23.67
N LEU A 427 -26.88 2.51 -23.06
CA LEU A 427 -27.78 3.40 -23.83
C LEU A 427 -27.85 4.89 -23.42
N SER A 428 -27.02 5.38 -22.50
CA SER A 428 -26.91 6.84 -22.30
C SER A 428 -25.73 7.38 -23.10
N SER A 429 -26.02 8.05 -24.22
CA SER A 429 -25.03 8.86 -24.94
C SER A 429 -24.36 9.84 -23.98
N SER A 430 -23.03 9.95 -24.02
CA SER A 430 -22.29 10.90 -23.17
C SER A 430 -22.90 12.31 -23.28
N PRO A 431 -23.03 13.06 -22.17
CA PRO A 431 -23.54 14.44 -22.19
C PRO A 431 -22.63 15.38 -23.01
N LEU A 432 -21.39 14.96 -23.31
CA LEU A 432 -20.45 15.69 -24.15
C LEU A 432 -20.70 15.49 -25.65
N ALA A 433 -21.57 14.57 -26.07
CA ALA A 433 -21.73 14.21 -27.48
C ALA A 433 -22.10 15.41 -28.37
N ALA A 434 -22.94 16.34 -27.86
CA ALA A 434 -23.38 17.51 -28.61
C ALA A 434 -22.28 18.58 -28.79
N SER A 435 -21.33 18.67 -27.86
CA SER A 435 -20.23 19.65 -27.88
C SER A 435 -18.88 19.05 -28.24
N LYS A 436 -18.82 17.74 -28.53
CA LYS A 436 -17.59 16.98 -28.79
C LYS A 436 -16.66 17.63 -29.81
N ASP A 437 -17.17 17.95 -31.01
CA ASP A 437 -16.34 18.48 -32.10
C ASP A 437 -15.75 19.86 -31.74
N ALA A 438 -16.54 20.69 -31.06
CA ALA A 438 -16.10 22.00 -30.58
C ALA A 438 -15.06 21.88 -29.45
N LEU A 439 -15.23 20.93 -28.53
CA LEU A 439 -14.26 20.64 -27.48
C LEU A 439 -12.96 20.11 -28.06
N LEU A 440 -13.03 19.15 -28.99
CA LEU A 440 -11.86 18.61 -29.67
C LEU A 440 -11.11 19.73 -30.39
N GLY A 441 -11.80 20.55 -31.18
CA GLY A 441 -11.18 21.69 -31.87
C GLY A 441 -10.51 22.68 -30.91
N LEU A 442 -11.18 23.03 -29.80
CA LEU A 442 -10.63 23.92 -28.77
C LEU A 442 -9.37 23.34 -28.12
N LEU A 443 -9.39 22.05 -27.77
CA LEU A 443 -8.24 21.38 -27.15
C LEU A 443 -7.06 21.30 -28.11
N ILE A 444 -7.29 20.98 -29.39
CA ILE A 444 -6.24 20.97 -30.42
C ILE A 444 -5.63 22.37 -30.60
N VAL A 445 -6.45 23.42 -30.65
CA VAL A 445 -5.94 24.81 -30.67
C VAL A 445 -5.14 25.13 -29.40
N GLY A 446 -5.60 24.62 -28.24
CA GLY A 446 -4.94 24.75 -26.95
C GLY A 446 -3.54 24.14 -26.90
N LEU A 447 -3.22 23.14 -27.74
CA LEU A 447 -1.87 22.56 -27.82
C LEU A 447 -0.81 23.55 -28.35
N LYS A 448 -1.22 24.54 -29.15
CA LYS A 448 -0.29 25.44 -29.85
C LYS A 448 0.30 26.51 -28.93
N ALA A 449 -0.38 26.91 -27.85
CA ALA A 449 0.11 27.93 -26.91
C ALA A 449 0.64 27.31 -25.59
N PRO A 450 1.79 27.76 -25.05
CA PRO A 450 2.40 27.16 -23.84
C PRO A 450 1.45 27.08 -22.63
N ALA A 451 0.84 28.21 -22.26
CA ALA A 451 -0.02 28.32 -21.08
C ALA A 451 -1.27 27.41 -21.11
N THR A 452 -1.71 26.96 -22.29
CA THR A 452 -2.89 26.09 -22.46
C THR A 452 -2.51 24.64 -22.80
N ARG A 453 -1.25 24.36 -23.14
CA ARG A 453 -0.82 23.08 -23.71
C ARG A 453 -1.00 21.92 -22.74
N LEU A 454 -0.55 22.08 -21.50
CA LEU A 454 -0.64 21.02 -20.49
C LEU A 454 -2.12 20.71 -20.15
N PRO A 455 -2.97 21.71 -19.80
CA PRO A 455 -4.40 21.47 -19.64
C PRO A 455 -5.06 20.83 -20.87
N ALA A 456 -4.69 21.25 -22.09
CA ALA A 456 -5.23 20.69 -23.32
C ALA A 456 -4.86 19.20 -23.51
N LEU A 457 -3.62 18.81 -23.21
CA LEU A 457 -3.20 17.40 -23.23
C LEU A 457 -4.01 16.56 -22.23
N HIS A 458 -4.24 17.10 -21.02
CA HIS A 458 -5.08 16.43 -20.02
C HIS A 458 -6.54 16.31 -20.48
N GLY A 459 -7.09 17.36 -21.08
CA GLY A 459 -8.43 17.35 -21.67
C GLY A 459 -8.59 16.32 -22.80
N LEU A 460 -7.63 16.25 -23.72
CA LEU A 460 -7.61 15.22 -24.79
C LEU A 460 -7.52 13.82 -24.21
N ASN A 461 -6.70 13.62 -23.17
CA ASN A 461 -6.61 12.33 -22.49
C ASN A 461 -7.93 11.94 -21.83
N ALA A 462 -8.61 12.87 -21.16
CA ALA A 462 -9.93 12.62 -20.59
C ALA A 462 -10.98 12.29 -21.69
N LEU A 463 -10.93 13.00 -22.82
CA LEU A 463 -11.82 12.77 -23.97
C LEU A 463 -11.62 11.37 -24.56
N VAL A 464 -10.37 10.98 -24.85
CA VAL A 464 -10.00 9.67 -25.40
C VAL A 464 -10.39 8.52 -24.46
N ARG A 465 -10.28 8.73 -23.14
CA ARG A 465 -10.66 7.72 -22.13
C ARG A 465 -12.16 7.63 -21.89
N THR A 466 -12.96 8.53 -22.49
CA THR A 466 -14.42 8.47 -22.41
C THR A 466 -14.95 7.45 -23.42
N PRO A 467 -15.58 6.34 -22.99
CA PRO A 467 -15.99 5.26 -23.89
C PRO A 467 -16.89 5.76 -25.01
N THR A 468 -16.63 5.31 -26.25
CA THR A 468 -17.47 5.58 -27.44
C THR A 468 -17.66 7.05 -27.84
N LEU A 469 -16.98 8.00 -27.18
CA LEU A 469 -17.12 9.42 -27.49
C LEU A 469 -16.31 9.82 -28.73
N VAL A 470 -15.05 9.38 -28.82
CA VAL A 470 -14.11 9.74 -29.90
C VAL A 470 -14.09 8.64 -30.96
N ALA A 471 -14.25 9.01 -32.24
CA ALA A 471 -14.19 8.11 -33.38
C ALA A 471 -12.74 7.74 -33.77
N ASP A 472 -12.56 6.68 -34.56
CA ASP A 472 -11.21 6.23 -34.95
C ASP A 472 -10.46 7.28 -35.79
N GLU A 473 -11.15 7.98 -36.70
CA GLU A 473 -10.54 9.03 -37.51
C GLU A 473 -10.09 10.22 -36.64
N GLU A 474 -10.83 10.52 -35.57
CA GLU A 474 -10.52 11.57 -34.62
C GLU A 474 -9.32 11.20 -33.74
N LEU A 475 -9.19 9.93 -33.34
CA LEU A 475 -7.99 9.42 -32.69
C LEU A 475 -6.76 9.60 -33.60
N GLY A 476 -6.91 9.31 -34.89
CA GLY A 476 -5.87 9.57 -35.89
C GLY A 476 -5.47 11.03 -35.96
N TYR A 477 -6.44 11.96 -35.92
CA TYR A 477 -6.16 13.40 -35.92
C TYR A 477 -5.46 13.86 -34.63
N ILE A 478 -5.89 13.37 -33.46
CA ILE A 478 -5.23 13.67 -32.17
C ILE A 478 -3.78 13.18 -32.19
N VAL A 479 -3.54 11.96 -32.67
CA VAL A 479 -2.18 11.40 -32.78
C VAL A 479 -1.29 12.28 -33.64
N LEU A 480 -1.79 12.75 -34.79
CA LEU A 480 -1.05 13.64 -35.69
C LEU A 480 -0.59 14.91 -34.97
N GLU A 481 -1.53 15.65 -34.37
CA GLU A 481 -1.26 16.94 -33.72
C GLU A 481 -0.37 16.80 -32.48
N VAL A 482 -0.56 15.73 -31.70
CA VAL A 482 0.23 15.47 -30.47
C VAL A 482 1.63 14.96 -30.81
N SER A 483 1.80 14.21 -31.91
CA SER A 483 3.12 13.69 -32.33
C SER A 483 4.08 14.81 -32.77
N GLU A 484 3.57 15.94 -33.27
CA GLU A 484 4.40 17.11 -33.59
C GLU A 484 5.19 17.62 -32.38
N LEU A 485 4.60 17.53 -31.18
CA LEU A 485 5.23 17.97 -29.93
C LEU A 485 6.48 17.16 -29.57
N LEU A 486 6.55 15.88 -29.98
CA LEU A 486 7.73 15.03 -29.77
C LEU A 486 8.92 15.43 -30.66
N SER A 487 8.67 16.15 -31.76
CA SER A 487 9.71 16.59 -32.70
C SER A 487 10.41 17.87 -32.27
N GLN A 488 9.80 18.62 -31.34
CA GLN A 488 10.33 19.89 -30.86
C GLN A 488 11.37 19.65 -29.75
N GLU A 489 12.32 20.57 -29.58
CA GLU A 489 13.18 20.52 -28.38
C GLU A 489 12.33 20.85 -27.15
N PRO A 490 12.45 20.09 -26.04
CA PRO A 490 11.69 20.35 -24.83
C PRO A 490 11.97 21.77 -24.31
N ASP A 491 10.91 22.47 -23.91
CA ASP A 491 11.03 23.76 -23.25
C ASP A 491 11.70 23.56 -21.87
N GLU A 492 12.67 24.41 -21.51
CA GLU A 492 13.38 24.30 -20.22
C GLU A 492 12.49 24.61 -19.01
N VAL A 493 11.35 25.30 -19.22
CA VAL A 493 10.43 25.77 -18.17
C VAL A 493 9.14 24.93 -18.13
N GLU A 494 8.61 24.52 -19.28
CA GLU A 494 7.34 23.76 -19.39
C GLU A 494 7.48 22.51 -20.29
N ASP A 495 8.25 21.52 -19.82
CA ASP A 495 8.38 20.21 -20.51
C ASP A 495 7.10 19.36 -20.36
N VAL A 496 6.37 19.20 -21.46
CA VAL A 496 5.13 18.39 -21.54
C VAL A 496 5.35 17.00 -22.14
N THR A 497 6.60 16.55 -22.28
CA THR A 497 6.93 15.28 -22.94
C THR A 497 6.27 14.09 -22.24
N ALA A 498 6.25 14.07 -20.90
CA ALA A 498 5.65 12.99 -20.12
C ALA A 498 4.13 12.87 -20.34
N ASP A 499 3.42 13.99 -20.34
CA ASP A 499 1.96 14.06 -20.58
C ASP A 499 1.63 13.67 -22.02
N THR A 500 2.45 14.12 -22.98
CA THR A 500 2.35 13.75 -24.41
C THR A 500 2.47 12.24 -24.60
N LEU A 501 3.50 11.63 -24.00
CA LEU A 501 3.69 10.18 -24.07
C LEU A 501 2.59 9.41 -23.35
N THR A 502 2.03 9.97 -22.27
CA THR A 502 0.89 9.37 -21.55
C THR A 502 -0.34 9.30 -22.44
N LEU A 503 -0.72 10.41 -23.08
CA LEU A 503 -1.85 10.46 -24.03
C LEU A 503 -1.64 9.49 -25.20
N LEU A 504 -0.47 9.52 -25.83
CA LEU A 504 -0.16 8.62 -26.94
C LEU A 504 -0.17 7.15 -26.51
N SER A 505 0.27 6.82 -25.29
CA SER A 505 0.22 5.45 -24.76
C SER A 505 -1.22 4.97 -24.53
N VAL A 506 -2.10 5.86 -24.06
CA VAL A 506 -3.54 5.57 -23.95
C VAL A 506 -4.12 5.29 -25.33
N ILE A 507 -3.82 6.11 -26.34
CA ILE A 507 -4.27 5.88 -27.71
C ILE A 507 -3.64 4.60 -28.28
N ALA A 508 -2.38 4.30 -27.99
CA ALA A 508 -1.71 3.07 -28.45
C ALA A 508 -2.47 1.81 -28.03
N ALA A 509 -3.03 1.80 -26.81
CA ALA A 509 -3.83 0.69 -26.30
C ALA A 509 -5.18 0.52 -27.01
N ILE A 510 -5.70 1.58 -27.64
CA ILE A 510 -7.01 1.60 -28.33
C ILE A 510 -6.83 1.41 -29.84
N ALA A 511 -5.96 2.20 -30.46
CA ALA A 511 -5.76 2.34 -31.90
C ALA A 511 -4.26 2.41 -32.27
N PRO A 512 -3.50 1.31 -32.11
CA PRO A 512 -2.05 1.29 -32.35
C PRO A 512 -1.64 1.59 -33.80
N HIS A 513 -2.53 1.38 -34.79
CA HIS A 513 -2.23 1.65 -36.20
C HIS A 513 -1.96 3.13 -36.49
N HIS A 514 -2.60 4.05 -35.76
CA HIS A 514 -2.34 5.49 -35.90
C HIS A 514 -0.92 5.84 -35.48
N LEU A 515 -0.47 5.36 -34.32
CA LEU A 515 0.92 5.58 -33.87
C LEU A 515 1.93 4.92 -34.81
N SER A 516 1.62 3.73 -35.32
CA SER A 516 2.49 3.01 -36.25
C SER A 516 2.74 3.79 -37.55
N SER A 517 1.74 4.53 -38.03
CA SER A 517 1.79 5.24 -39.31
C SER A 517 2.23 6.69 -39.19
N GLN A 518 1.95 7.34 -38.06
CA GLN A 518 2.17 8.78 -37.89
C GLN A 518 3.29 9.11 -36.90
N THR A 519 3.35 8.42 -35.74
CA THR A 519 4.32 8.74 -34.67
C THR A 519 5.66 8.01 -34.84
N LEU A 520 5.64 6.70 -35.09
CA LEU A 520 6.86 5.90 -35.18
C LEU A 520 7.81 6.36 -36.30
N PRO A 521 7.36 6.74 -37.51
CA PRO A 521 8.26 7.23 -38.56
C PRO A 521 9.05 8.47 -38.13
N ILE A 522 8.42 9.39 -37.39
CA ILE A 522 9.07 10.60 -36.86
C ILE A 522 10.18 10.21 -35.88
N LEU A 523 9.88 9.33 -34.92
CA LEU A 523 10.85 8.90 -33.91
C LEU A 523 12.01 8.10 -34.54
N PHE A 524 11.73 7.19 -35.47
CA PHE A 524 12.79 6.44 -36.16
C PHE A 524 13.65 7.30 -37.07
N SER A 525 13.11 8.36 -37.67
CA SER A 525 13.89 9.31 -38.48
C SER A 525 14.91 10.09 -37.63
N SER A 526 14.67 10.22 -36.33
CA SER A 526 15.59 10.84 -35.37
C SER A 526 16.74 9.92 -34.94
N LEU A 527 16.76 8.66 -35.39
CA LEU A 527 17.81 7.68 -35.09
C LEU A 527 18.80 7.61 -36.27
N PRO A 528 20.02 8.17 -36.15
CA PRO A 528 21.00 8.11 -37.24
C PRO A 528 21.48 6.68 -37.52
N ASP A 529 21.98 6.44 -38.73
CA ASP A 529 22.56 5.14 -39.14
C ASP A 529 23.96 4.92 -38.53
N ASP A 530 24.74 5.99 -38.40
CA ASP A 530 26.05 6.01 -37.74
C ASP A 530 25.98 6.76 -36.40
N ALA A 531 26.90 6.44 -35.49
CA ALA A 531 26.94 7.10 -34.19
C ALA A 531 27.38 8.57 -34.34
N PRO A 532 26.65 9.53 -33.73
CA PRO A 532 27.07 10.92 -33.70
C PRO A 532 28.44 11.09 -33.05
N SER A 533 29.21 12.07 -33.52
CA SER A 533 30.50 12.39 -32.91
C SER A 533 30.35 12.89 -31.47
N ARG A 534 31.44 12.86 -30.70
CA ARG A 534 31.46 13.32 -29.30
C ARG A 534 30.98 14.78 -29.17
N ASP A 535 31.33 15.63 -30.14
CA ASP A 535 30.99 17.05 -30.18
C ASP A 535 29.52 17.32 -30.59
N ALA A 536 28.82 16.34 -31.16
CA ALA A 536 27.43 16.45 -31.62
C ALA A 536 26.42 16.25 -30.47
N ALA A 537 26.51 17.04 -29.41
CA ALA A 537 25.68 16.90 -28.20
C ALA A 537 24.16 16.95 -28.49
N ALA A 538 23.72 17.83 -29.38
CA ALA A 538 22.30 17.96 -29.75
C ALA A 538 21.74 16.70 -30.45
N GLN A 539 22.51 16.09 -31.36
CA GLN A 539 22.12 14.84 -32.02
C GLN A 539 22.05 13.69 -31.01
N ARG A 540 22.97 13.65 -30.04
CA ARG A 540 22.96 12.65 -28.96
C ARG A 540 21.73 12.79 -28.05
N ALA A 541 21.40 14.01 -27.67
CA ALA A 541 20.18 14.30 -26.92
C ALA A 541 18.92 13.91 -27.72
N SER A 542 18.91 14.16 -29.03
CA SER A 542 17.78 13.83 -29.92
C SER A 542 17.51 12.33 -29.98
N TYR A 543 18.51 11.49 -30.30
CA TYR A 543 18.26 10.05 -30.37
C TYR A 543 17.95 9.44 -29.00
N TRP A 544 18.47 10.00 -27.89
CA TRP A 544 18.10 9.54 -26.54
C TRP A 544 16.63 9.82 -26.23
N ARG A 545 16.13 11.02 -26.56
CA ARG A 545 14.70 11.34 -26.42
C ARG A 545 13.85 10.41 -27.29
N ALA A 546 14.24 10.19 -28.54
CA ALA A 546 13.53 9.29 -29.45
C ALA A 546 13.48 7.84 -28.94
N LEU A 547 14.61 7.30 -28.47
CA LEU A 547 14.66 5.94 -27.89
C LEU A 547 13.84 5.83 -26.60
N SER A 548 13.85 6.87 -25.75
CA SER A 548 13.01 6.92 -24.55
C SER A 548 11.52 6.89 -24.91
N ALA A 549 11.09 7.74 -25.84
CA ALA A 549 9.71 7.79 -26.34
C ALA A 549 9.29 6.46 -26.97
N LEU A 550 10.11 5.90 -27.86
CA LEU A 550 9.89 4.58 -28.45
C LEU A 550 9.74 3.51 -27.37
N SER A 551 10.55 3.59 -26.30
CA SER A 551 10.52 2.57 -25.27
C SER A 551 9.20 2.54 -24.46
N ILE A 552 8.54 3.69 -24.35
CA ILE A 552 7.26 3.90 -23.67
C ILE A 552 6.09 3.54 -24.61
N LEU A 553 6.13 3.99 -25.87
CA LEU A 553 5.02 3.84 -26.80
C LEU A 553 4.92 2.43 -27.41
N CYS A 554 6.04 1.74 -27.62
CA CYS A 554 6.08 0.47 -28.33
C CYS A 554 5.81 -0.76 -27.43
N VAL A 555 5.04 -0.62 -26.36
CA VAL A 555 4.64 -1.76 -25.50
C VAL A 555 3.61 -2.65 -26.20
N GLN A 556 2.69 -2.08 -26.98
CA GLN A 556 1.63 -2.83 -27.65
C GLN A 556 2.19 -3.78 -28.73
N PRO A 557 1.64 -5.00 -28.91
CA PRO A 557 2.26 -6.05 -29.74
C PRO A 557 2.64 -5.61 -31.17
N GLN A 558 1.76 -4.88 -31.85
CA GLN A 558 2.01 -4.37 -33.21
C GLN A 558 3.18 -3.38 -33.26
N LEU A 559 3.23 -2.46 -32.28
CA LEU A 559 4.27 -1.44 -32.20
C LEU A 559 5.61 -2.06 -31.76
N PHE A 560 5.56 -3.02 -30.85
CA PHE A 560 6.74 -3.74 -30.37
C PHE A 560 7.44 -4.53 -31.48
N GLU A 561 6.67 -5.19 -32.35
CA GLU A 561 7.21 -5.89 -33.51
C GLU A 561 7.97 -4.93 -34.46
N THR A 562 7.40 -3.75 -34.70
CA THR A 562 8.06 -2.70 -35.50
C THR A 562 9.34 -2.22 -34.80
N LEU A 563 9.31 -2.01 -33.48
CA LEU A 563 10.47 -1.62 -32.68
C LEU A 563 11.61 -2.65 -32.81
N VAL A 564 11.31 -3.93 -32.60
CA VAL A 564 12.30 -5.02 -32.69
C VAL A 564 12.98 -4.98 -34.06
N ILE A 565 12.21 -5.00 -35.15
CA ILE A 565 12.73 -5.03 -36.53
C ILE A 565 13.63 -3.82 -36.81
N ARG A 566 13.17 -2.61 -36.48
CA ARG A 566 13.91 -1.37 -36.78
C ARG A 566 15.18 -1.24 -35.94
N LEU A 567 15.11 -1.56 -34.65
CA LEU A 567 16.28 -1.46 -33.76
C LEU A 567 17.32 -2.53 -34.04
N THR A 568 16.93 -3.79 -34.33
CA THR A 568 17.90 -4.83 -34.74
C THR A 568 18.59 -4.48 -36.04
N THR A 569 17.87 -3.90 -37.00
CA THR A 569 18.47 -3.41 -38.26
C THR A 569 19.52 -2.34 -38.02
N LYS A 570 19.25 -1.38 -37.12
CA LYS A 570 20.23 -0.35 -36.73
C LYS A 570 21.43 -0.96 -36.01
N LEU A 571 21.22 -1.94 -35.14
CA LEU A 571 22.31 -2.66 -34.46
C LEU A 571 23.21 -3.39 -35.44
N ASP A 572 22.65 -4.01 -36.48
CA ASP A 572 23.44 -4.66 -37.54
C ASP A 572 24.36 -3.66 -38.25
N LEU A 573 23.87 -2.45 -38.56
CA LEU A 573 24.68 -1.40 -39.19
C LEU A 573 25.80 -0.90 -38.28
N LEU A 574 25.51 -0.71 -36.99
CA LEU A 574 26.49 -0.21 -36.02
C LEU A 574 27.55 -1.26 -35.69
N CYS A 575 27.18 -2.53 -35.61
CA CYS A 575 28.05 -3.61 -35.11
C CYS A 575 28.73 -4.42 -36.22
N VAL A 576 28.77 -3.94 -37.46
CA VAL A 576 29.54 -4.58 -38.53
C VAL A 576 31.02 -4.70 -38.15
N ILE A 577 31.55 -5.92 -38.25
CA ILE A 577 32.97 -6.24 -38.05
C ILE A 577 33.73 -5.83 -39.32
N SER A 578 34.59 -4.82 -39.23
CA SER A 578 35.37 -4.33 -40.38
C SER A 578 36.79 -3.91 -39.99
N PRO A 579 37.82 -4.33 -40.76
CA PRO A 579 39.21 -3.92 -40.53
C PRO A 579 39.50 -2.47 -40.95
N THR A 580 38.59 -1.79 -41.65
CA THR A 580 38.81 -0.45 -42.23
C THR A 580 38.01 0.68 -41.56
N ARG A 581 37.23 0.40 -40.50
CA ARG A 581 36.42 1.42 -39.84
C ARG A 581 37.31 2.38 -39.03
N THR A 582 37.26 3.66 -39.36
CA THR A 582 37.92 4.78 -38.67
C THR A 582 36.99 5.49 -37.66
N THR A 583 35.83 4.91 -37.36
CA THR A 583 34.80 5.47 -36.48
C THR A 583 35.23 5.43 -35.01
N ASP A 584 34.80 6.42 -34.23
CA ASP A 584 35.00 6.44 -32.78
C ASP A 584 34.24 5.27 -32.13
N GLU A 585 34.98 4.26 -31.69
CA GLU A 585 34.46 3.03 -31.08
C GLU A 585 33.58 3.33 -29.86
N GLU A 586 33.97 4.30 -29.03
CA GLU A 586 33.25 4.63 -27.80
C GLU A 586 31.90 5.28 -28.11
N SER A 587 31.85 6.19 -29.08
CA SER A 587 30.58 6.79 -29.52
C SER A 587 29.64 5.74 -30.13
N THR A 588 30.21 4.79 -30.89
CA THR A 588 29.45 3.69 -31.49
C THR A 588 28.91 2.73 -30.43
N ALA A 589 29.75 2.36 -29.45
CA ALA A 589 29.34 1.56 -28.30
C ALA A 589 28.25 2.26 -27.48
N ALA A 590 28.40 3.55 -27.18
CA ALA A 590 27.41 4.32 -26.43
C ALA A 590 26.04 4.38 -27.14
N TYR A 591 26.03 4.56 -28.46
CA TYR A 591 24.79 4.59 -29.23
C TYR A 591 24.13 3.19 -29.32
N ALA A 592 24.90 2.15 -29.63
CA ALA A 592 24.41 0.78 -29.64
C ALA A 592 23.89 0.33 -28.25
N HIS A 593 24.57 0.74 -27.18
CA HIS A 593 24.12 0.54 -25.81
C HIS A 593 22.76 1.22 -25.57
N ALA A 594 22.56 2.46 -26.04
CA ALA A 594 21.29 3.16 -25.90
C ALA A 594 20.15 2.43 -26.64
N ILE A 595 20.41 1.93 -27.86
CA ILE A 595 19.43 1.16 -28.65
C ILE A 595 19.04 -0.14 -27.92
N LEU A 596 20.03 -0.92 -27.48
CA LEU A 596 19.82 -2.15 -26.71
C LEU A 596 19.06 -1.87 -25.41
N THR A 597 19.37 -0.76 -24.73
CA THR A 597 18.71 -0.37 -23.48
C THR A 597 17.26 0.00 -23.72
N GLY A 598 16.96 0.74 -24.80
CA GLY A 598 15.59 1.06 -25.20
C GLY A 598 14.77 -0.22 -25.42
N LEU A 599 15.31 -1.17 -26.20
CA LEU A 599 14.67 -2.46 -26.43
C LEU A 599 14.48 -3.28 -25.14
N ALA A 600 15.51 -3.34 -24.30
CA ALA A 600 15.46 -4.06 -23.02
C ALA A 600 14.44 -3.46 -22.06
N ASN A 601 14.31 -2.14 -22.01
CA ASN A 601 13.34 -1.45 -21.15
C ASN A 601 11.90 -1.71 -21.60
N THR A 602 11.62 -1.65 -22.90
CA THR A 602 10.29 -2.01 -23.42
C THR A 602 9.96 -3.46 -23.13
N LEU A 603 10.91 -4.37 -23.36
CA LEU A 603 10.73 -5.79 -23.08
C LEU A 603 10.47 -6.04 -21.59
N ASP A 604 11.20 -5.37 -20.69
CA ASP A 604 11.01 -5.49 -19.24
C ASP A 604 9.61 -5.05 -18.79
N THR A 605 9.09 -3.95 -19.38
CA THR A 605 7.70 -3.52 -19.19
C THR A 605 6.71 -4.59 -19.65
N LYS A 606 6.89 -5.13 -20.87
CA LYS A 606 6.03 -6.20 -21.42
C LYS A 606 6.04 -7.47 -20.56
N VAL A 607 7.21 -7.90 -20.09
CA VAL A 607 7.31 -9.10 -19.25
C VAL A 607 6.72 -8.86 -17.86
N SER A 608 6.92 -7.67 -17.28
CA SER A 608 6.32 -7.30 -16.00
C SER A 608 4.78 -7.27 -16.08
N SER A 609 4.24 -6.84 -17.23
CA SER A 609 2.80 -6.88 -17.55
C SER A 609 2.29 -8.27 -17.96
N LYS A 610 3.18 -9.26 -18.12
CA LYS A 610 2.89 -10.64 -18.57
C LYS A 610 2.25 -10.72 -19.96
N ASP A 611 2.73 -9.89 -20.87
CA ASP A 611 2.24 -9.87 -22.24
C ASP A 611 2.48 -11.20 -22.96
N VAL A 612 1.45 -11.71 -23.64
CA VAL A 612 1.45 -13.04 -24.26
C VAL A 612 2.23 -13.12 -25.57
N ASP A 613 2.61 -12.00 -26.17
CA ASP A 613 3.35 -11.96 -27.43
C ASP A 613 4.86 -12.11 -27.26
N VAL A 614 5.40 -11.93 -26.06
CA VAL A 614 6.86 -11.99 -25.82
C VAL A 614 7.51 -13.34 -26.17
N PRO A 615 6.92 -14.52 -25.87
CA PRO A 615 7.54 -15.81 -26.17
C PRO A 615 7.90 -16.03 -27.65
N LYS A 616 7.20 -15.40 -28.60
CA LYS A 616 7.48 -15.54 -30.04
C LYS A 616 8.86 -15.02 -30.43
N TYR A 617 9.40 -14.07 -29.65
CA TYR A 617 10.72 -13.49 -29.89
C TYR A 617 11.88 -14.43 -29.52
N ALA A 618 11.60 -15.61 -28.93
CA ALA A 618 12.61 -16.64 -28.74
C ALA A 618 13.13 -17.24 -30.06
N ASP A 619 12.28 -17.33 -31.10
CA ASP A 619 12.68 -17.86 -32.41
C ASP A 619 13.10 -16.74 -33.40
N GLN A 620 12.90 -15.46 -33.04
CA GLN A 620 13.22 -14.30 -33.89
C GLN A 620 14.37 -13.44 -33.34
N LEU A 621 14.21 -12.90 -32.13
CA LEU A 621 15.16 -11.95 -31.54
C LEU A 621 16.37 -12.66 -30.93
N LEU A 622 16.17 -13.78 -30.20
CA LEU A 622 17.30 -14.47 -29.55
C LEU A 622 18.35 -14.98 -30.54
N PRO A 623 18.00 -15.65 -31.65
CA PRO A 623 18.99 -16.10 -32.63
C PRO A 623 19.82 -14.95 -33.20
N HIS A 624 19.18 -13.80 -33.44
CA HIS A 624 19.85 -12.59 -33.90
C HIS A 624 20.79 -12.00 -32.83
N MET A 625 20.36 -11.95 -31.56
CA MET A 625 21.22 -11.52 -30.44
C MET A 625 22.44 -12.44 -30.29
N PHE A 626 22.24 -13.76 -30.30
CA PHE A 626 23.36 -14.71 -30.24
C PHE A 626 24.29 -14.56 -31.45
N ARG A 627 23.76 -14.42 -32.67
CA ARG A 627 24.56 -14.16 -33.87
C ARG A 627 25.45 -12.93 -33.67
N LEU A 628 24.88 -11.81 -33.28
CA LEU A 628 25.58 -10.52 -33.10
C LEU A 628 26.79 -10.64 -32.16
N TYR A 629 26.58 -11.24 -30.99
CA TYR A 629 27.62 -11.33 -29.97
C TYR A 629 28.63 -12.45 -30.21
N LEU A 630 28.19 -13.62 -30.71
CA LEU A 630 29.10 -14.74 -30.99
C LEU A 630 30.01 -14.45 -32.18
N ASP A 631 29.50 -13.76 -33.21
CA ASP A 631 30.32 -13.29 -34.34
C ASP A 631 31.42 -12.33 -33.85
N SER A 632 31.04 -11.37 -33.01
CA SER A 632 31.97 -10.42 -32.39
C SER A 632 32.97 -11.09 -31.42
N ALA A 633 32.56 -12.19 -30.78
CA ALA A 633 33.45 -12.99 -29.92
C ALA A 633 34.50 -13.78 -30.72
N LEU A 634 34.19 -14.14 -31.96
CA LEU A 634 35.07 -14.86 -32.88
C LEU A 634 35.98 -13.96 -33.71
N ALA A 635 35.68 -12.66 -33.78
CA ALA A 635 36.53 -11.67 -34.44
C ALA A 635 37.94 -11.60 -33.83
N SER A 636 38.96 -11.50 -34.68
CA SER A 636 40.36 -11.32 -34.25
C SER A 636 40.52 -10.06 -33.40
N SER A 637 41.43 -10.10 -32.44
CA SER A 637 41.70 -8.97 -31.53
C SER A 637 42.11 -7.68 -32.25
N GLU A 638 42.68 -7.79 -33.45
CA GLU A 638 43.11 -6.67 -34.30
C GLU A 638 41.95 -5.99 -35.04
N VAL A 639 40.75 -6.58 -35.03
CA VAL A 639 39.57 -6.03 -35.70
C VAL A 639 38.62 -5.44 -34.66
N VAL A 640 38.07 -4.28 -35.00
CA VAL A 640 37.06 -3.57 -34.21
C VAL A 640 35.76 -4.39 -34.21
N ALA A 641 35.29 -4.74 -33.01
CA ALA A 641 34.05 -5.50 -32.81
C ALA A 641 33.26 -4.85 -31.66
N VAL A 642 32.42 -3.87 -32.00
CA VAL A 642 31.70 -3.03 -31.02
C VAL A 642 30.83 -3.87 -30.08
N ALA A 643 30.13 -4.88 -30.59
CA ALA A 643 29.27 -5.73 -29.76
C ALA A 643 30.06 -6.62 -28.78
N ALA A 644 31.40 -6.74 -28.89
CA ALA A 644 32.22 -7.43 -27.90
C ALA A 644 32.48 -6.59 -26.62
N ASP A 645 32.07 -5.31 -26.59
CA ASP A 645 32.15 -4.47 -25.40
C ASP A 645 31.30 -5.08 -24.25
N PRO A 646 31.88 -5.27 -23.05
CA PRO A 646 31.18 -5.86 -21.91
C PRO A 646 29.87 -5.15 -21.53
N ARG A 647 29.77 -3.82 -21.72
CA ARG A 647 28.57 -3.04 -21.40
C ARG A 647 27.42 -3.42 -22.34
N LEU A 648 27.70 -3.61 -23.62
CA LEU A 648 26.69 -4.03 -24.60
C LEU A 648 26.27 -5.48 -24.34
N LEU A 649 27.25 -6.35 -24.10
CA LEU A 649 27.01 -7.75 -23.72
C LEU A 649 26.07 -7.86 -22.51
N GLN A 650 26.23 -7.04 -21.47
CA GLN A 650 25.33 -7.02 -20.30
C GLN A 650 23.88 -6.70 -20.68
N VAL A 651 23.65 -5.71 -21.54
CA VAL A 651 22.29 -5.34 -21.97
C VAL A 651 21.71 -6.42 -22.90
N GLY A 652 22.50 -6.98 -23.80
CA GLY A 652 22.12 -8.14 -24.61
C GLY A 652 21.75 -9.35 -23.75
N ALA A 653 22.52 -9.63 -22.71
CA ALA A 653 22.25 -10.69 -21.76
C ALA A 653 20.93 -10.44 -20.99
N ARG A 654 20.65 -9.19 -20.61
CA ARG A 654 19.35 -8.79 -20.04
C ARG A 654 18.19 -9.11 -20.99
N ILE A 655 18.31 -8.79 -22.29
CA ILE A 655 17.29 -9.13 -23.30
C ILE A 655 17.09 -10.65 -23.37
N ILE A 656 18.17 -11.43 -23.45
CA ILE A 656 18.11 -12.89 -23.48
C ILE A 656 17.37 -13.43 -22.25
N ARG A 657 17.70 -12.93 -21.05
CA ARG A 657 17.05 -13.32 -19.79
C ARG A 657 15.55 -13.00 -19.81
N LEU A 658 15.18 -11.78 -20.22
CA LEU A 658 13.79 -11.31 -20.26
C LEU A 658 12.93 -12.14 -21.22
N VAL A 659 13.42 -12.50 -22.40
CA VAL A 659 12.65 -13.40 -23.28
C VAL A 659 12.59 -14.80 -22.67
N SER A 660 13.70 -15.32 -22.17
CA SER A 660 13.80 -16.68 -21.62
C SER A 660 12.90 -16.92 -20.41
N GLU A 661 12.64 -15.88 -19.59
CA GLU A 661 11.75 -15.96 -18.42
C GLU A 661 10.27 -16.16 -18.78
N THR A 662 9.87 -15.77 -19.99
CA THR A 662 8.48 -15.95 -20.48
C THR A 662 8.19 -17.32 -21.07
N LEU A 663 9.24 -18.12 -21.31
CA LEU A 663 9.12 -19.40 -21.99
C LEU A 663 8.53 -20.50 -21.10
N ASN A 664 7.85 -21.45 -21.73
CA ASN A 664 7.43 -22.69 -21.08
C ASN A 664 8.60 -23.69 -21.00
N VAL A 665 8.41 -24.79 -20.26
CA VAL A 665 9.47 -25.79 -20.00
C VAL A 665 10.05 -26.36 -21.32
N ALA A 666 9.21 -26.76 -22.27
CA ALA A 666 9.66 -27.34 -23.54
C ALA A 666 10.47 -26.35 -24.40
N GLN A 667 10.04 -25.08 -24.43
CA GLN A 667 10.77 -24.01 -25.11
C GLN A 667 12.11 -23.71 -24.42
N GLN A 668 12.15 -23.72 -23.10
CA GLN A 668 13.39 -23.56 -22.32
C GLN A 668 14.35 -24.74 -22.55
N GLU A 669 13.85 -25.98 -22.62
CA GLU A 669 14.65 -27.18 -22.95
C GLU A 669 15.28 -27.09 -24.35
N LYS A 670 14.51 -26.66 -25.36
CA LYS A 670 15.02 -26.41 -26.71
C LYS A 670 16.14 -25.36 -26.70
N LEU A 671 15.91 -24.23 -26.03
CA LEU A 671 16.87 -23.12 -25.95
C LEU A 671 18.15 -23.52 -25.20
N VAL A 672 18.04 -24.14 -24.02
CA VAL A 672 19.21 -24.53 -23.23
C VAL A 672 20.03 -25.60 -23.95
N THR A 673 19.40 -26.53 -24.67
CA THR A 673 20.10 -27.53 -25.48
C THR A 673 20.94 -26.86 -26.57
N ALA A 674 20.37 -25.88 -27.27
CA ALA A 674 21.07 -25.11 -28.30
C ALA A 674 22.24 -24.29 -27.72
N VAL A 675 22.03 -23.64 -26.56
CA VAL A 675 23.08 -22.88 -25.88
C VAL A 675 24.22 -23.79 -25.40
N PHE A 676 23.93 -24.95 -24.83
CA PHE A 676 24.98 -25.89 -24.42
C PHE A 676 25.72 -26.50 -25.62
N ALA A 677 25.04 -26.79 -26.73
CA ALA A 677 25.70 -27.21 -27.97
C ALA A 677 26.73 -26.16 -28.43
N ALA A 678 26.38 -24.87 -28.38
CA ALA A 678 27.30 -23.79 -28.72
C ALA A 678 28.49 -23.71 -27.75
N TYR A 679 28.25 -23.64 -26.44
CA TYR A 679 29.31 -23.35 -25.48
C TYR A 679 30.17 -24.56 -25.09
N MET A 680 29.61 -25.78 -25.11
CA MET A 680 30.32 -27.01 -24.77
C MET A 680 30.92 -27.72 -25.98
N GLN A 681 30.23 -27.70 -27.12
CA GLN A 681 30.61 -28.46 -28.31
C GLN A 681 31.12 -27.57 -29.45
N GLY A 682 31.00 -26.24 -29.32
CA GLY A 682 31.36 -25.28 -30.36
C GLY A 682 30.33 -25.15 -31.50
N ASP A 683 29.18 -25.83 -31.41
CA ASP A 683 28.15 -25.78 -32.45
C ASP A 683 27.21 -24.59 -32.25
N VAL A 684 27.53 -23.47 -32.91
CA VAL A 684 26.77 -22.21 -32.81
C VAL A 684 25.52 -22.18 -33.70
N LYS A 685 25.31 -23.16 -34.59
CA LYS A 685 24.21 -23.13 -35.56
C LYS A 685 22.83 -23.23 -34.89
N PRO A 686 22.59 -24.13 -33.92
CA PRO A 686 21.28 -24.27 -33.29
C PRO A 686 20.83 -22.99 -32.58
N VAL A 687 21.75 -22.33 -31.85
CA VAL A 687 21.42 -21.14 -31.06
C VAL A 687 21.24 -19.89 -31.91
N THR A 688 21.92 -19.82 -33.07
CA THR A 688 21.80 -18.71 -34.03
C THR A 688 20.78 -18.98 -35.14
N ASN A 689 20.07 -20.11 -35.09
CA ASN A 689 19.17 -20.57 -36.16
C ASN A 689 19.85 -20.55 -37.56
N GLY A 690 21.13 -20.91 -37.61
CA GLY A 690 21.94 -20.91 -38.83
C GLY A 690 22.42 -19.55 -39.35
N LEU A 691 22.11 -18.45 -38.65
CA LEU A 691 22.54 -17.10 -39.04
C LEU A 691 24.07 -16.91 -38.95
N LEU A 692 24.76 -17.71 -38.12
CA LEU A 692 26.22 -17.69 -37.99
C LEU A 692 26.81 -19.00 -38.48
N ASN A 693 27.67 -18.93 -39.50
CA ASN A 693 28.48 -20.04 -39.99
C ASN A 693 29.96 -19.69 -39.84
N SER A 694 30.52 -19.92 -38.65
CA SER A 694 31.94 -19.64 -38.40
C SER A 694 32.84 -20.83 -38.77
N ILE A 695 34.00 -20.51 -39.32
CA ILE A 695 35.11 -21.45 -39.54
C ILE A 695 36.03 -21.50 -38.30
N ALA A 696 36.07 -20.43 -37.51
CA ALA A 696 36.87 -20.33 -36.30
C ALA A 696 36.18 -21.07 -35.13
N PRO A 697 36.94 -21.84 -34.32
CA PRO A 697 36.38 -22.59 -33.20
C PRO A 697 35.90 -21.66 -32.08
N PHE A 698 34.64 -21.83 -31.66
CA PHE A 698 34.08 -21.19 -30.47
C PHE A 698 34.25 -22.13 -29.28
N ALA A 699 35.10 -21.78 -28.32
CA ALA A 699 35.42 -22.63 -27.18
C ALA A 699 35.65 -21.81 -25.90
N PRO A 700 34.63 -21.09 -25.37
CA PRO A 700 34.78 -20.10 -24.30
C PRO A 700 35.27 -20.69 -22.96
N PHE A 701 35.04 -21.98 -22.72
CA PHE A 701 35.50 -22.68 -21.52
C PHE A 701 36.95 -23.18 -21.62
N HIS A 702 37.56 -23.13 -22.81
CA HIS A 702 38.94 -23.56 -22.98
C HIS A 702 39.92 -22.54 -22.38
N LEU A 703 41.02 -23.01 -21.78
CA LEU A 703 42.01 -22.15 -21.10
C LEU A 703 42.60 -21.08 -22.04
N ASN A 704 42.78 -21.40 -23.31
CA ASN A 704 43.34 -20.53 -24.34
C ASN A 704 42.28 -19.69 -25.09
N ALA A 705 41.01 -19.68 -24.65
CA ALA A 705 39.98 -18.87 -25.28
C ALA A 705 40.29 -17.38 -25.17
N SER A 706 39.97 -16.60 -26.20
CA SER A 706 40.15 -15.15 -26.17
C SER A 706 39.27 -14.52 -25.09
N SER A 707 39.68 -13.35 -24.58
CA SER A 707 38.87 -12.61 -23.60
C SER A 707 37.45 -12.31 -24.13
N ARG A 708 37.30 -12.04 -25.44
CA ARG A 708 36.00 -11.83 -26.09
C ARG A 708 35.12 -13.09 -26.05
N GLN A 709 35.68 -14.28 -26.32
CA GLN A 709 34.95 -15.54 -26.16
C GLN A 709 34.55 -15.78 -24.71
N ARG A 710 35.46 -15.59 -23.75
CA ARG A 710 35.17 -15.78 -22.32
C ARG A 710 34.10 -14.82 -21.81
N ASN A 711 34.11 -13.56 -22.27
CA ASN A 711 33.09 -12.56 -21.92
C ASN A 711 31.67 -12.98 -22.36
N SER A 712 31.55 -13.80 -23.42
CA SER A 712 30.24 -14.30 -23.88
C SER A 712 29.54 -15.20 -22.85
N LEU A 713 30.24 -15.67 -21.79
CA LEU A 713 29.64 -16.45 -20.71
C LEU A 713 28.47 -15.71 -20.02
N THR A 714 28.44 -14.37 -20.06
CA THR A 714 27.31 -13.61 -19.54
C THR A 714 25.98 -13.94 -20.24
N LEU A 715 26.02 -14.25 -21.55
CA LEU A 715 24.84 -14.64 -22.33
C LEU A 715 24.38 -16.04 -21.92
N PHE A 716 25.32 -16.98 -21.79
CA PHE A 716 25.09 -18.33 -21.28
C PHE A 716 24.44 -18.30 -19.89
N SER A 717 25.02 -17.53 -18.96
CA SER A 717 24.47 -17.34 -17.63
C SER A 717 23.04 -16.78 -17.69
N SER A 718 22.80 -15.79 -18.55
CA SER A 718 21.48 -15.14 -18.66
C SER A 718 20.39 -16.03 -19.26
N THR A 719 20.75 -17.06 -20.03
CA THR A 719 19.81 -18.11 -20.46
C THR A 719 19.48 -19.07 -19.32
N ILE A 720 20.45 -19.37 -18.44
CA ILE A 720 20.30 -20.34 -17.34
C ILE A 720 19.54 -19.75 -16.15
N ILE A 721 19.82 -18.49 -15.82
CA ILE A 721 19.23 -17.79 -14.67
C ILE A 721 17.69 -17.93 -14.60
N PRO A 722 16.90 -17.76 -15.67
CA PRO A 722 15.43 -17.84 -15.61
C PRO A 722 14.84 -19.24 -15.85
N LEU A 723 15.67 -20.29 -16.00
CA LEU A 723 15.16 -21.65 -16.25
C LEU A 723 14.28 -22.13 -15.11
N ARG A 724 13.19 -22.82 -15.43
CA ARG A 724 12.37 -23.50 -14.41
C ARG A 724 13.11 -24.73 -13.90
N LYS A 725 12.87 -25.12 -12.64
CA LYS A 725 13.52 -26.28 -12.00
C LYS A 725 13.27 -27.61 -12.73
N GLU A 726 12.20 -27.69 -13.52
CA GLU A 726 11.84 -28.86 -14.32
C GLU A 726 12.76 -29.05 -15.54
N VAL A 727 13.42 -28.00 -16.01
CA VAL A 727 14.31 -28.02 -17.19
C VAL A 727 15.61 -28.72 -16.84
N ARG A 728 15.95 -29.80 -17.53
CA ARG A 728 17.21 -30.52 -17.30
C ARG A 728 18.40 -29.78 -17.88
N ILE A 729 19.50 -29.74 -17.12
CA ILE A 729 20.79 -29.25 -17.62
C ILE A 729 21.41 -30.33 -18.54
N PRO A 730 21.69 -30.03 -19.81
CA PRO A 730 22.11 -31.02 -20.81
C PRO A 730 23.61 -31.35 -20.68
N VAL A 731 23.99 -31.94 -19.55
CA VAL A 731 25.35 -32.44 -19.25
C VAL A 731 25.30 -33.88 -18.77
N ASN A 732 26.36 -34.65 -19.05
CA ASN A 732 26.44 -36.05 -18.66
C ASN A 732 26.58 -36.22 -17.13
N ASN A 733 27.38 -35.35 -16.49
CA ASN A 733 27.59 -35.35 -15.06
C ASN A 733 27.56 -33.90 -14.54
N LEU A 734 26.51 -33.57 -13.79
CA LEU A 734 26.33 -32.23 -13.26
C LEU A 734 27.42 -31.84 -12.25
N SER A 735 27.85 -32.79 -11.41
CA SER A 735 28.87 -32.50 -10.39
C SER A 735 30.21 -32.15 -11.03
N THR A 736 30.64 -32.92 -12.04
CA THR A 736 31.85 -32.60 -12.82
C THR A 736 31.77 -31.23 -13.48
N PHE A 737 30.64 -30.91 -14.13
CA PHE A 737 30.44 -29.61 -14.76
C PHE A 737 30.54 -28.44 -13.76
N LEU A 738 29.90 -28.57 -12.59
CA LEU A 738 29.96 -27.54 -11.54
C LEU A 738 31.39 -27.36 -11.00
N SER A 739 32.13 -28.45 -10.79
CA SER A 739 33.53 -28.40 -10.35
C SER A 739 34.45 -27.77 -11.39
N GLU A 740 34.26 -28.07 -12.67
CA GLU A 740 35.01 -27.46 -13.77
C GLU A 740 34.70 -25.96 -13.88
N LEU A 741 33.44 -25.55 -13.64
CA LEU A 741 33.04 -24.16 -13.65
C LEU A 741 33.67 -23.37 -12.49
N VAL A 742 33.78 -23.96 -11.29
CA VAL A 742 34.55 -23.38 -10.17
C VAL A 742 36.03 -23.24 -10.52
N ALA A 743 36.64 -24.27 -11.10
CA ALA A 743 38.04 -24.19 -11.53
C ALA A 743 38.26 -23.12 -12.61
N TRP A 744 37.30 -22.97 -13.52
CA TRP A 744 37.31 -21.95 -14.57
C TRP A 744 37.17 -20.55 -13.99
N SER A 745 36.27 -20.31 -13.04
CA SER A 745 36.11 -19.00 -12.39
C SER A 745 37.36 -18.58 -11.62
N ASP A 746 37.99 -19.54 -10.95
CA ASP A 746 39.21 -19.34 -10.15
C ASP A 746 40.48 -19.19 -10.98
N SER A 747 40.43 -19.45 -12.28
CA SER A 747 41.61 -19.33 -13.14
C SER A 747 42.13 -17.89 -13.15
N SER A 748 43.45 -17.73 -13.11
CA SER A 748 44.11 -16.41 -13.12
C SER A 748 43.86 -15.61 -14.42
N SER A 749 43.33 -16.27 -15.46
CA SER A 749 42.94 -15.64 -16.71
C SER A 749 41.50 -15.11 -16.71
N SER A 750 40.71 -15.37 -15.67
CA SER A 750 39.33 -14.88 -15.55
C SER A 750 39.29 -13.44 -15.04
N THR A 751 38.51 -12.60 -15.70
CA THR A 751 38.19 -11.25 -15.22
C THR A 751 37.03 -11.28 -14.22
N SER A 752 36.85 -10.23 -13.41
CA SER A 752 35.69 -10.12 -12.49
C SER A 752 34.35 -10.25 -13.22
N PHE A 753 34.25 -9.72 -14.44
CA PHE A 753 33.05 -9.83 -15.28
C PHE A 753 32.74 -11.28 -15.67
N GLN A 754 33.77 -12.06 -16.00
CA GLN A 754 33.65 -13.49 -16.35
C GLN A 754 33.33 -14.34 -15.12
N GLN A 755 33.97 -14.03 -13.99
CA GLN A 755 33.71 -14.68 -12.71
C GLN A 755 32.26 -14.50 -12.29
N GLU A 756 31.73 -13.28 -12.34
CA GLU A 756 30.34 -12.99 -12.00
C GLU A 756 29.35 -13.86 -12.79
N ALA A 757 29.54 -14.00 -14.12
CA ALA A 757 28.70 -14.84 -14.96
C ALA A 757 28.77 -16.35 -14.57
N ALA A 758 29.97 -16.85 -14.25
CA ALA A 758 30.13 -18.23 -13.77
C ALA A 758 29.45 -18.44 -12.41
N LEU A 759 29.62 -17.49 -11.48
CA LEU A 759 29.04 -17.54 -10.15
C LEU A 759 27.50 -17.47 -10.17
N HIS A 760 26.92 -16.64 -11.04
CA HIS A 760 25.47 -16.59 -11.25
C HIS A 760 24.92 -17.89 -11.82
N THR A 761 25.67 -18.51 -12.73
CA THR A 761 25.34 -19.83 -13.28
C THR A 761 25.36 -20.91 -12.19
N LEU A 762 26.43 -20.95 -11.37
CA LEU A 762 26.57 -21.87 -10.24
C LEU A 762 25.40 -21.71 -9.25
N ALA A 763 25.10 -20.47 -8.83
CA ALA A 763 24.01 -20.18 -7.89
C ALA A 763 22.66 -20.69 -8.42
N SER A 764 22.34 -20.39 -9.68
CA SER A 764 21.06 -20.76 -10.29
C SER A 764 20.91 -22.28 -10.41
N ILE A 765 21.95 -22.98 -10.89
CA ILE A 765 21.92 -24.43 -11.07
C ILE A 765 21.86 -25.14 -9.71
N VAL A 766 22.72 -24.77 -8.76
CA VAL A 766 22.73 -25.39 -7.41
C VAL A 766 21.40 -25.20 -6.70
N ASN A 767 20.76 -24.03 -6.84
CA ASN A 767 19.47 -23.78 -6.21
C ASN A 767 18.34 -24.66 -6.76
N LYS A 768 18.31 -24.86 -8.10
CA LYS A 768 17.23 -25.55 -8.81
C LYS A 768 17.43 -27.07 -8.90
N HIS A 769 18.68 -27.52 -8.98
CA HIS A 769 19.09 -28.91 -9.19
C HIS A 769 19.94 -29.46 -8.05
N VAL A 770 19.62 -29.09 -6.79
CA VAL A 770 20.43 -29.49 -5.62
C VAL A 770 20.67 -31.00 -5.54
N GLU A 771 19.66 -31.81 -5.90
CA GLU A 771 19.67 -33.25 -5.69
C GLU A 771 20.68 -33.90 -6.65
N ASP A 772 20.68 -33.43 -7.90
CA ASP A 772 21.62 -33.82 -8.95
C ASP A 772 23.03 -33.27 -8.68
N ALA A 773 23.15 -32.21 -7.87
CA ALA A 773 24.42 -31.60 -7.46
C ALA A 773 24.98 -32.17 -6.13
N SER A 774 24.39 -33.23 -5.57
CA SER A 774 24.78 -33.79 -4.26
C SER A 774 26.25 -34.22 -4.18
N GLY A 775 26.80 -34.83 -5.24
CA GLY A 775 28.21 -35.22 -5.30
C GLY A 775 29.17 -34.02 -5.28
N PHE A 776 28.80 -32.94 -5.97
CA PHE A 776 29.53 -31.67 -5.93
C PHE A 776 29.51 -31.06 -4.52
N LEU A 777 28.34 -30.99 -3.89
CA LEU A 777 28.17 -30.36 -2.57
C LEU A 777 28.85 -31.12 -1.44
N SER A 778 28.81 -32.45 -1.45
CA SER A 778 29.29 -33.27 -0.33
C SER A 778 30.76 -33.69 -0.41
N SER A 779 31.37 -33.63 -1.60
CA SER A 779 32.76 -34.04 -1.81
C SER A 779 33.58 -32.93 -2.46
N GLN A 780 33.27 -32.55 -3.70
CA GLN A 780 34.15 -31.65 -4.47
C GLN A 780 34.25 -30.25 -3.85
N LEU A 781 33.15 -29.73 -3.28
CA LEU A 781 33.14 -28.43 -2.65
C LEU A 781 33.78 -28.44 -1.24
N GLU A 782 33.70 -29.55 -0.52
CA GLU A 782 34.42 -29.76 0.75
C GLU A 782 35.94 -29.92 0.52
N ASP A 783 36.33 -30.61 -0.56
CA ASP A 783 37.72 -30.68 -1.02
C ASP A 783 38.23 -29.28 -1.41
N TYR A 784 37.39 -28.49 -2.08
CA TYR A 784 37.68 -27.09 -2.42
C TYR A 784 37.84 -26.23 -1.17
N TRP A 785 36.96 -26.35 -0.17
CA TRP A 785 37.10 -25.69 1.13
C TRP A 785 38.45 -26.00 1.77
N SER A 786 38.78 -27.29 1.91
CA SER A 786 40.00 -27.75 2.57
C SER A 786 41.27 -27.32 1.84
N SER A 787 41.27 -27.41 0.52
CA SER A 787 42.46 -27.14 -0.31
C SER A 787 42.67 -25.66 -0.65
N ARG A 788 41.60 -24.85 -0.68
CA ARG A 788 41.65 -23.45 -1.11
C ARG A 788 41.35 -22.46 0.01
N LEU A 789 40.20 -22.58 0.68
CA LEU A 789 39.76 -21.58 1.66
C LEU A 789 40.49 -21.73 2.99
N ASN A 790 40.57 -22.94 3.54
CA ASN A 790 41.17 -23.21 4.86
C ASN A 790 42.70 -23.39 4.80
N SER A 791 43.27 -23.58 3.62
CA SER A 791 44.71 -23.79 3.47
C SER A 791 45.49 -22.47 3.51
N THR A 792 46.19 -22.22 4.62
CA THR A 792 47.06 -21.03 4.80
C THR A 792 48.27 -21.00 3.87
N SER A 793 48.53 -22.10 3.14
CA SER A 793 49.60 -22.18 2.13
C SER A 793 49.23 -21.50 0.81
N ILE A 794 47.94 -21.25 0.57
CA ILE A 794 47.43 -20.60 -0.64
C ILE A 794 47.56 -19.08 -0.51
N PRO A 795 47.94 -18.36 -1.59
CA PRO A 795 48.03 -16.90 -1.57
C PRO A 795 46.71 -16.24 -1.13
N VAL A 796 46.82 -15.19 -0.30
CA VAL A 796 45.67 -14.50 0.31
C VAL A 796 44.63 -14.06 -0.74
N GLU A 797 45.06 -13.50 -1.86
CA GLU A 797 44.15 -13.07 -2.94
C GLU A 797 43.38 -14.23 -3.59
N VAL A 798 43.99 -15.41 -3.68
CA VAL A 798 43.30 -16.62 -4.17
C VAL A 798 42.28 -17.10 -3.14
N ARG A 799 42.60 -17.04 -1.84
CA ARG A 799 41.65 -17.34 -0.77
C ARG A 799 40.46 -16.39 -0.77
N LYS A 800 40.67 -15.09 -0.99
CA LYS A 800 39.61 -14.07 -1.11
C LYS A 800 38.68 -14.34 -2.31
N ASN A 801 39.24 -14.70 -3.46
CA ASN A 801 38.45 -15.09 -4.62
C ASN A 801 37.64 -16.36 -4.32
N ALA A 802 38.23 -17.32 -3.62
CA ALA A 802 37.53 -18.54 -3.21
C ALA A 802 36.36 -18.27 -2.26
N ILE A 803 36.49 -17.31 -1.33
CA ILE A 803 35.37 -16.83 -0.50
C ILE A 803 34.27 -16.21 -1.38
N SER A 804 34.65 -15.42 -2.39
CA SER A 804 33.70 -14.83 -3.35
C SER A 804 32.94 -15.92 -4.13
N THR A 805 33.59 -17.03 -4.47
CA THR A 805 32.96 -18.21 -5.09
C THR A 805 32.05 -18.97 -4.10
N TRP A 806 32.42 -19.04 -2.83
CA TRP A 806 31.66 -19.73 -1.77
C TRP A 806 30.30 -19.10 -1.47
N ILE A 807 30.22 -17.77 -1.52
CA ILE A 807 29.00 -16.98 -1.20
C ILE A 807 27.79 -17.37 -2.06
N PRO A 808 27.81 -17.28 -3.40
CA PRO A 808 26.65 -17.56 -4.24
C PRO A 808 26.17 -19.00 -4.14
N ILE A 809 27.08 -19.97 -3.96
CA ILE A 809 26.75 -21.38 -3.76
C ILE A 809 26.06 -21.58 -2.40
N THR A 810 26.61 -21.00 -1.34
CA THR A 810 26.03 -21.06 0.01
C THR A 810 24.66 -20.35 0.04
N ARG A 811 24.53 -19.20 -0.63
CA ARG A 811 23.27 -18.45 -0.75
C ARG A 811 22.21 -19.29 -1.46
N ALA A 812 22.56 -19.97 -2.56
CA ALA A 812 21.66 -20.86 -3.30
C ALA A 812 21.05 -21.96 -2.43
N LEU A 813 21.80 -22.47 -1.45
CA LEU A 813 21.33 -23.44 -0.45
C LEU A 813 20.52 -22.78 0.67
N LEU A 814 20.96 -21.62 1.14
CA LEU A 814 20.34 -20.86 2.22
C LEU A 814 18.90 -20.45 1.88
N VAL A 815 18.70 -19.85 0.70
CA VAL A 815 17.39 -19.30 0.29
C VAL A 815 16.31 -20.38 0.17
N ARG A 816 16.70 -21.64 -0.08
CA ARG A 816 15.81 -22.80 -0.11
C ARG A 816 15.75 -23.60 1.20
N SER A 817 16.49 -23.18 2.22
CA SER A 817 16.62 -23.85 3.53
C SER A 817 17.16 -25.28 3.46
N HIS A 818 18.17 -25.51 2.61
CA HIS A 818 18.85 -26.80 2.55
C HIS A 818 19.69 -27.05 3.82
N SER A 819 19.84 -28.32 4.23
CA SER A 819 20.58 -28.70 5.44
C SER A 819 22.04 -28.29 5.40
N SER A 820 22.73 -28.55 4.28
CA SER A 820 24.16 -28.23 4.09
C SER A 820 24.50 -26.74 4.19
N ALA A 821 23.51 -25.84 4.08
CA ALA A 821 23.76 -24.41 4.22
C ALA A 821 24.39 -24.07 5.58
N HIS A 822 24.00 -24.77 6.66
CA HIS A 822 24.53 -24.53 8.00
C HIS A 822 26.03 -24.86 8.08
N ALA A 823 26.44 -26.01 7.55
CA ALA A 823 27.85 -26.40 7.51
C ALA A 823 28.70 -25.38 6.74
N PHE A 824 28.21 -24.88 5.60
CA PHE A 824 28.94 -23.90 4.81
C PHE A 824 29.02 -22.52 5.47
N ILE A 825 28.02 -22.16 6.28
CA ILE A 825 28.06 -20.97 7.13
C ILE A 825 29.05 -21.19 8.28
N ASP A 826 29.13 -22.38 8.85
CA ASP A 826 30.09 -22.73 9.91
C ASP A 826 31.53 -22.59 9.44
N HIS A 827 31.84 -23.03 8.21
CA HIS A 827 33.14 -22.79 7.59
C HIS A 827 33.49 -21.30 7.46
N LEU A 828 32.51 -20.44 7.15
CA LEU A 828 32.76 -19.00 7.18
C LEU A 828 33.11 -18.53 8.60
N PHE A 829 32.44 -19.05 9.63
CA PHE A 829 32.77 -18.76 11.03
C PHE A 829 34.17 -19.23 11.44
N GLU A 830 34.64 -20.37 10.93
CA GLU A 830 36.01 -20.86 11.14
C GLU A 830 37.05 -19.86 10.60
N LEU A 831 36.76 -19.20 9.47
CA LEU A 831 37.64 -18.17 8.92
C LEU A 831 37.66 -16.85 9.70
N LEU A 832 36.70 -16.57 10.60
CA LEU A 832 36.78 -15.35 11.44
C LEU A 832 37.96 -15.41 12.43
N ASP A 833 38.47 -16.61 12.72
CA ASP A 833 39.64 -16.82 13.55
C ASP A 833 40.96 -16.85 12.73
N ASP A 834 40.90 -16.65 11.40
CA ASP A 834 42.06 -16.56 10.51
C ASP A 834 42.72 -15.16 10.55
N ASN A 835 44.04 -15.08 10.39
CA ASN A 835 44.78 -13.80 10.48
C ASN A 835 44.94 -13.06 9.14
N THR A 836 44.34 -13.53 8.05
CA THR A 836 44.55 -13.01 6.69
C THR A 836 43.26 -12.75 5.93
N VAL A 837 42.22 -13.56 6.13
CA VAL A 837 40.92 -13.47 5.42
C VAL A 837 39.72 -13.31 6.34
N ASP A 838 39.95 -13.06 7.63
CA ASP A 838 38.92 -12.82 8.66
C ASP A 838 37.88 -11.77 8.25
N TRP A 839 38.33 -10.67 7.68
CA TRP A 839 37.42 -9.58 7.28
C TRP A 839 36.59 -9.94 6.04
N ASP A 840 37.16 -10.71 5.12
CA ASP A 840 36.46 -11.17 3.92
C ASP A 840 35.37 -12.18 4.28
N ALA A 841 35.68 -13.12 5.20
CA ALA A 841 34.70 -14.05 5.76
C ALA A 841 33.60 -13.33 6.55
N ALA A 842 33.96 -12.33 7.35
CA ALA A 842 33.00 -11.51 8.07
C ALA A 842 32.04 -10.75 7.13
N ARG A 843 32.55 -10.16 6.05
CA ARG A 843 31.71 -9.52 5.01
C ARG A 843 30.82 -10.55 4.30
N ALA A 844 31.34 -11.74 4.02
CA ALA A 844 30.60 -12.82 3.37
C ALA A 844 29.32 -13.19 4.14
N LEU A 845 29.37 -13.21 5.49
CA LEU A 845 28.19 -13.46 6.33
C LEU A 845 27.08 -12.42 6.12
N GLY A 846 27.43 -11.15 5.89
CA GLY A 846 26.45 -10.12 5.55
C GLY A 846 25.91 -10.26 4.13
N LEU A 847 26.79 -10.55 3.17
CA LEU A 847 26.41 -10.76 1.77
C LEU A 847 25.42 -11.93 1.64
N LEU A 848 25.52 -12.99 2.44
CA LEU A 848 24.54 -14.08 2.41
C LEU A 848 23.10 -13.65 2.71
N ALA A 849 22.91 -12.53 3.44
CA ALA A 849 21.59 -11.97 3.76
C ALA A 849 21.14 -10.87 2.79
N SER A 850 22.01 -10.39 1.89
CA SER A 850 21.69 -9.28 0.99
C SER A 850 20.69 -9.68 -0.09
N GLU A 851 20.03 -8.69 -0.68
CA GLU A 851 19.23 -8.90 -1.90
C GLU A 851 20.11 -9.50 -3.01
N ASP A 852 19.53 -10.42 -3.78
CA ASP A 852 20.22 -11.17 -4.83
C ASP A 852 19.44 -11.04 -6.15
N PRO A 853 20.09 -10.60 -7.25
CA PRO A 853 19.42 -10.40 -8.54
C PRO A 853 19.15 -11.71 -9.31
N VAL A 854 19.77 -12.82 -8.91
CA VAL A 854 19.70 -14.14 -9.57
C VAL A 854 18.64 -15.02 -8.90
N LEU A 855 18.71 -15.17 -7.58
CA LEU A 855 17.89 -16.05 -6.76
C LEU A 855 16.57 -15.37 -6.39
N THR A 856 15.78 -15.05 -7.42
CA THR A 856 14.48 -14.39 -7.29
C THR A 856 13.35 -15.28 -7.79
N LYS A 857 12.12 -15.00 -7.33
CA LYS A 857 10.93 -15.68 -7.87
C LYS A 857 10.77 -15.45 -9.37
N ARG A 858 11.15 -14.27 -9.87
CA ARG A 858 11.10 -13.90 -11.29
C ARG A 858 11.98 -14.83 -12.13
N ASN A 859 13.13 -15.24 -11.61
CA ASN A 859 14.06 -16.17 -12.26
C ASN A 859 13.77 -17.66 -11.95
N ALA A 860 12.56 -17.98 -11.47
CA ALA A 860 12.14 -19.32 -11.09
C ALA A 860 13.05 -20.01 -10.04
N ALA A 861 13.71 -19.23 -9.19
CA ALA A 861 14.50 -19.78 -8.08
C ALA A 861 13.60 -20.44 -7.02
N VAL A 862 14.10 -21.50 -6.40
CA VAL A 862 13.47 -22.19 -5.27
C VAL A 862 13.79 -21.41 -3.99
N LEU A 863 12.77 -20.78 -3.39
CA LEU A 863 12.93 -19.86 -2.26
C LEU A 863 11.95 -20.17 -1.12
N LYS A 864 12.36 -19.92 0.13
CA LYS A 864 11.49 -19.90 1.32
C LYS A 864 11.33 -18.45 1.80
N ILE A 865 10.10 -18.00 2.03
CA ILE A 865 9.79 -16.58 2.28
C ILE A 865 10.57 -15.99 3.47
N LEU A 866 10.77 -16.77 4.55
CA LEU A 866 11.42 -16.31 5.78
C LEU A 866 12.91 -16.69 5.88
N HIS A 867 13.57 -17.02 4.76
CA HIS A 867 14.97 -17.46 4.79
C HIS A 867 15.90 -16.40 5.41
N VAL A 868 15.70 -15.11 5.11
CA VAL A 868 16.50 -14.00 5.68
C VAL A 868 16.28 -13.89 7.19
N GLN A 869 15.04 -13.94 7.67
CA GLN A 869 14.74 -13.88 9.11
C GLN A 869 15.31 -15.08 9.86
N LYS A 870 15.17 -16.30 9.29
CA LYS A 870 15.73 -17.52 9.88
C LYS A 870 17.26 -17.47 9.93
N TYR A 871 17.89 -17.01 8.85
CA TYR A 871 19.34 -16.81 8.78
C TYR A 871 19.81 -15.80 9.84
N PHE A 872 19.18 -14.62 9.87
CA PHE A 872 19.49 -13.57 10.83
C PHE A 872 19.39 -14.08 12.28
N ASN A 873 18.30 -14.78 12.63
CA ASN A 873 18.09 -15.32 13.97
C ASN A 873 19.12 -16.40 14.35
N GLY A 874 19.68 -17.13 13.38
CA GLY A 874 20.73 -18.13 13.62
C GLY A 874 22.14 -17.53 13.73
N VAL A 875 22.44 -16.51 12.93
CA VAL A 875 23.79 -15.92 12.81
C VAL A 875 24.03 -14.78 13.80
N MET A 876 23.02 -13.96 14.06
CA MET A 876 23.14 -12.77 14.92
C MET A 876 23.61 -13.10 16.35
N PRO A 877 23.06 -14.11 17.05
CA PRO A 877 23.52 -14.45 18.40
C PRO A 877 25.00 -14.86 18.45
N ARG A 878 25.47 -15.62 17.44
CA ARG A 878 26.86 -16.06 17.33
C ARG A 878 27.81 -14.88 17.11
N LEU A 879 27.41 -13.94 16.25
CA LEU A 879 28.19 -12.72 16.01
C LEU A 879 28.26 -11.83 17.25
N LEU A 880 27.14 -11.69 17.98
CA LEU A 880 27.09 -10.97 19.25
C LEU A 880 27.97 -11.61 20.33
N GLU A 881 28.02 -12.93 20.38
CA GLU A 881 28.87 -13.67 21.31
C GLU A 881 30.36 -13.51 20.98
N GLY A 882 30.75 -13.67 19.70
CA GLY A 882 32.13 -13.49 19.28
C GLY A 882 32.65 -12.05 19.41
N ALA A 883 31.74 -11.06 19.36
CA ALA A 883 32.07 -9.66 19.64
C ALA A 883 32.24 -9.36 21.15
N LYS A 884 31.83 -10.27 22.07
CA LYS A 884 32.05 -10.12 23.51
C LYS A 884 33.43 -10.71 23.87
N GLY A 885 34.41 -9.85 24.18
CA GLY A 885 35.77 -10.30 24.54
C GLY A 885 36.75 -9.18 24.85
N VAL A 886 38.05 -9.48 24.81
CA VAL A 886 39.14 -8.52 25.02
C VAL A 886 39.03 -7.39 23.98
N SER A 887 38.70 -6.20 24.49
CA SER A 887 38.46 -5.01 23.67
C SER A 887 39.69 -4.62 22.84
N GLY A 888 39.50 -4.40 21.55
CA GLY A 888 40.54 -4.00 20.58
C GLY A 888 41.26 -5.16 19.91
N SER A 889 40.82 -6.42 20.09
CA SER A 889 41.42 -7.55 19.39
C SER A 889 41.04 -7.59 17.89
N ARG A 890 41.92 -8.14 17.05
CA ARG A 890 41.62 -8.36 15.63
C ARG A 890 40.38 -9.25 15.43
N ARG A 891 40.25 -10.27 16.30
CA ARG A 891 39.08 -11.14 16.37
C ARG A 891 37.80 -10.35 16.59
N GLU A 892 37.73 -9.55 17.66
CA GLU A 892 36.57 -8.69 17.93
C GLU A 892 36.24 -7.80 16.74
N THR A 893 37.26 -7.24 16.07
CA THR A 893 37.10 -6.42 14.87
C THR A 893 36.41 -7.20 13.74
N ALA A 894 36.82 -8.44 13.46
CA ALA A 894 36.18 -9.29 12.45
C ALA A 894 34.70 -9.57 12.78
N TYR A 895 34.37 -9.85 14.05
CA TYR A 895 32.98 -10.02 14.46
C TYR A 895 32.15 -8.72 14.34
N LEU A 896 32.73 -7.56 14.66
CA LEU A 896 32.08 -6.25 14.44
C LEU A 896 31.84 -5.98 12.95
N VAL A 897 32.78 -6.34 12.07
CA VAL A 897 32.60 -6.27 10.61
C VAL A 897 31.41 -7.13 10.17
N GLY A 898 31.33 -8.36 10.67
CA GLY A 898 30.24 -9.29 10.37
C GLY A 898 28.89 -8.77 10.85
N LEU A 899 28.82 -8.24 12.07
CA LEU A 899 27.61 -7.60 12.62
C LEU A 899 27.15 -6.44 11.74
N ALA A 900 28.06 -5.51 11.43
CA ALA A 900 27.72 -4.34 10.62
C ALA A 900 27.26 -4.73 9.21
N SER A 901 27.93 -5.71 8.59
CA SER A 901 27.57 -6.21 7.27
C SER A 901 26.22 -6.93 7.26
N LEU A 902 25.92 -7.73 8.29
CA LEU A 902 24.63 -8.42 8.42
C LEU A 902 23.48 -7.43 8.63
N ILE A 903 23.63 -6.46 9.53
CA ILE A 903 22.58 -5.48 9.84
C ILE A 903 22.28 -4.62 8.60
N ASN A 904 23.32 -4.22 7.87
CA ASN A 904 23.16 -3.43 6.65
C ASN A 904 22.49 -4.22 5.51
N ALA A 905 22.58 -5.55 5.53
CA ALA A 905 22.00 -6.41 4.51
C ALA A 905 20.50 -6.70 4.70
N VAL A 906 19.95 -6.47 5.90
CA VAL A 906 18.56 -6.81 6.23
C VAL A 906 17.68 -5.59 6.49
N PRO A 907 16.35 -5.67 6.25
CA PRO A 907 15.44 -4.56 6.56
C PRO A 907 15.37 -4.22 8.06
N LYS A 908 15.14 -2.94 8.39
CA LYS A 908 14.99 -2.41 9.77
C LYS A 908 14.07 -3.28 10.65
N ALA A 909 12.95 -3.73 10.09
CA ALA A 909 11.96 -4.54 10.79
C ALA A 909 12.52 -5.83 11.40
N VAL A 910 13.65 -6.35 10.87
CA VAL A 910 14.25 -7.62 11.32
C VAL A 910 15.10 -7.43 12.59
N TYR A 911 15.79 -6.29 12.74
CA TYR A 911 16.75 -6.08 13.83
C TYR A 911 16.34 -5.02 14.86
N VAL A 912 15.27 -4.24 14.60
CA VAL A 912 14.89 -3.10 15.45
C VAL A 912 14.72 -3.47 16.93
N THR A 913 14.18 -4.66 17.23
CA THR A 913 13.98 -5.16 18.59
C THR A 913 15.28 -5.45 19.34
N GLN A 914 16.38 -5.68 18.61
CA GLN A 914 17.70 -5.97 19.16
C GLN A 914 18.60 -4.72 19.25
N MET A 915 18.13 -3.57 18.76
CA MET A 915 18.90 -2.31 18.73
C MET A 915 19.52 -1.88 20.07
N PRO A 916 18.87 -2.05 21.23
CA PRO A 916 19.49 -1.71 22.51
C PRO A 916 20.80 -2.48 22.78
N SER A 917 20.86 -3.75 22.36
CA SER A 917 22.06 -4.60 22.49
C SER A 917 23.11 -4.33 21.41
N LEU A 918 22.68 -3.86 20.24
CA LEU A 918 23.56 -3.55 19.10
C LEU A 918 24.24 -2.19 19.24
N MET A 919 23.58 -1.21 19.85
CA MET A 919 24.06 0.18 19.92
C MET A 919 25.49 0.32 20.47
N PRO A 920 25.87 -0.33 21.59
CA PRO A 920 27.26 -0.24 22.09
C PRO A 920 28.29 -0.78 21.11
N LEU A 921 27.96 -1.82 20.36
CA LEU A 921 28.85 -2.48 19.40
C LEU A 921 28.97 -1.65 18.11
N LEU A 922 27.86 -1.10 17.63
CA LEU A 922 27.85 -0.19 16.48
C LEU A 922 28.67 1.07 16.76
N LEU A 923 28.56 1.64 17.96
CA LEU A 923 29.38 2.80 18.36
C LEU A 923 30.87 2.49 18.35
N ARG A 924 31.29 1.30 18.80
CA ARG A 924 32.69 0.85 18.67
C ARG A 924 33.10 0.67 17.21
N GLY A 925 32.18 0.20 16.37
CA GLY A 925 32.39 0.02 14.94
C GLY A 925 32.73 1.33 14.19
N LEU A 926 32.34 2.50 14.73
CA LEU A 926 32.68 3.81 14.18
C LEU A 926 34.16 4.18 14.30
N ASP A 927 34.94 3.43 15.07
CA ASP A 927 36.38 3.59 15.21
C ASP A 927 37.21 2.60 14.37
N LEU A 928 36.57 1.68 13.64
CA LEU A 928 37.25 0.69 12.79
C LEU A 928 38.02 1.31 11.63
N ALA A 929 39.15 0.77 11.18
CA ALA A 929 39.92 1.39 10.10
C ALA A 929 39.17 1.45 8.73
N ASP A 930 38.18 0.59 8.51
CA ASP A 930 37.45 0.45 7.24
C ASP A 930 36.39 1.56 7.05
N PRO A 931 36.54 2.47 6.06
CA PRO A 931 35.57 3.53 5.81
C PRO A 931 34.21 3.00 5.36
N SER A 932 34.16 1.90 4.60
CA SER A 932 32.92 1.34 4.11
C SER A 932 32.02 0.90 5.26
N ILE A 933 32.60 0.21 6.25
CA ILE A 933 31.89 -0.26 7.45
C ILE A 933 31.39 0.92 8.28
N ARG A 934 32.21 1.96 8.48
CA ARG A 934 31.78 3.17 9.18
C ARG A 934 30.57 3.82 8.50
N SER A 935 30.62 3.95 7.17
CA SER A 935 29.50 4.48 6.39
C SER A 935 28.23 3.64 6.57
N HIS A 936 28.33 2.30 6.49
CA HIS A 936 27.21 1.40 6.73
C HIS A 936 26.62 1.53 8.14
N ILE A 937 27.47 1.65 9.16
CA ILE A 937 27.03 1.87 10.55
C ILE A 937 26.30 3.20 10.67
N ILE A 938 26.84 4.29 10.11
CA ILE A 938 26.20 5.62 10.18
C ILE A 938 24.84 5.61 9.46
N ASN A 939 24.76 4.98 8.29
CA ASN A 939 23.50 4.84 7.56
C ASN A 939 22.48 3.98 8.34
N THR A 940 22.94 2.89 8.96
CA THR A 940 22.11 2.06 9.84
C THR A 940 21.56 2.89 11.01
N LEU A 941 22.41 3.66 11.68
CA LEU A 941 21.98 4.55 12.77
C LEU A 941 20.99 5.60 12.26
N SER A 942 21.20 6.15 11.06
CA SER A 942 20.30 7.12 10.42
C SER A 942 18.91 6.52 10.16
N ASN A 943 18.85 5.33 9.58
CA ASN A 943 17.59 4.64 9.27
C ASN A 943 16.78 4.26 10.52
N ASN A 944 17.44 4.16 11.68
CA ASN A 944 16.76 3.89 12.94
C ASN A 944 16.08 5.11 13.55
N ILE A 945 16.41 6.33 13.11
CA ILE A 945 15.74 7.56 13.55
C ILE A 945 14.41 7.68 12.82
N ASP A 946 13.31 7.77 13.58
CA ASP A 946 12.00 8.18 13.07
C ASP A 946 11.64 9.52 13.71
N ILE A 947 11.66 10.57 12.87
CA ILE A 947 11.40 11.96 13.27
C ILE A 947 9.92 12.17 13.65
N THR A 948 9.02 11.28 13.21
CA THR A 948 7.57 11.37 13.44
C THR A 948 7.10 10.60 14.68
N SER A 949 7.93 9.70 15.22
CA SER A 949 7.62 8.90 16.41
C SER A 949 8.23 9.52 17.66
N ALA A 950 7.48 9.51 18.78
CA ALA A 950 7.97 9.99 20.07
C ALA A 950 8.96 9.01 20.75
N ASP A 951 9.22 7.84 20.16
CA ASP A 951 9.88 6.70 20.80
C ASP A 951 11.35 6.54 20.37
N ASN A 952 12.15 7.61 20.51
CA ASN A 952 13.59 7.62 20.22
C ASN A 952 14.46 7.44 21.49
N ALA A 953 14.02 6.59 22.43
CA ALA A 953 14.66 6.41 23.74
C ALA A 953 16.13 5.94 23.63
N THR A 954 16.43 5.02 22.72
CA THR A 954 17.79 4.50 22.53
C THR A 954 18.74 5.57 21.98
N VAL A 955 18.31 6.39 21.00
CA VAL A 955 19.15 7.48 20.44
C VAL A 955 19.40 8.56 21.50
N SER A 956 18.38 8.88 22.29
CA SER A 956 18.50 9.85 23.40
C SER A 956 19.48 9.39 24.47
N MET A 957 19.53 8.09 24.78
CA MET A 957 20.46 7.51 25.76
C MET A 957 21.94 7.68 25.33
N TYR A 958 22.25 7.59 24.05
CA TYR A 958 23.62 7.67 23.51
C TYR A 958 23.93 9.00 22.83
N ALA A 959 23.08 10.02 22.99
CA ALA A 959 23.16 11.27 22.23
C ALA A 959 24.54 11.95 22.31
N SER A 960 25.15 12.00 23.50
CA SER A 960 26.48 12.58 23.70
C SER A 960 27.57 11.84 22.91
N THR A 961 27.60 10.51 23.04
CA THR A 961 28.58 9.65 22.34
C THR A 961 28.40 9.74 20.83
N LEU A 962 27.15 9.75 20.35
CA LEU A 962 26.83 9.89 18.93
C LEU A 962 27.30 11.23 18.37
N VAL A 963 27.05 12.34 19.08
CA VAL A 963 27.53 13.67 18.66
C VAL A 963 29.05 13.67 18.51
N LEU A 964 29.77 13.18 19.52
CA LEU A 964 31.24 13.15 19.50
C LEU A 964 31.79 12.23 18.41
N ALA A 965 31.21 11.05 18.23
CA ALA A 965 31.63 10.09 17.21
C ALA A 965 31.40 10.63 15.79
N MET A 966 30.27 11.31 15.54
CA MET A 966 30.01 11.89 14.23
C MET A 966 30.86 13.13 13.96
N LEU A 967 31.14 13.96 14.97
CA LEU A 967 32.09 15.07 14.83
C LEU A 967 33.47 14.55 14.45
N LYS A 968 33.95 13.49 15.10
CA LYS A 968 35.21 12.84 14.72
C LYS A 968 35.18 12.34 13.27
N ASN A 969 34.12 11.65 12.88
CA ASN A 969 34.00 11.05 11.55
C ASN A 969 33.67 12.04 10.42
N CYS A 970 33.31 13.29 10.70
CA CYS A 970 33.08 14.32 9.69
C CYS A 970 34.28 15.27 9.46
N MET A 971 35.34 15.17 10.25
CA MET A 971 36.53 16.00 10.08
C MET A 971 37.49 15.41 9.04
N TYR A 972 37.96 16.24 8.11
CA TYR A 972 38.94 15.85 7.10
C TYR A 972 40.26 15.33 7.70
N SER A 973 40.68 15.88 8.85
CA SER A 973 41.91 15.47 9.55
C SER A 973 41.83 14.06 10.15
N GLU A 974 40.63 13.59 10.50
CA GLU A 974 40.39 12.33 11.20
C GLU A 974 39.87 11.23 10.26
N MET A 975 39.16 11.62 9.19
CA MET A 975 38.52 10.70 8.25
C MET A 975 38.81 11.11 6.80
N PRO A 976 39.71 10.41 6.08
CA PRO A 976 40.08 10.77 4.71
C PRO A 976 38.98 10.44 3.69
N ASP A 977 38.08 9.49 3.99
CA ASP A 977 37.01 9.10 3.07
C ASP A 977 35.85 10.13 3.06
N PRO A 978 35.53 10.75 1.91
CA PRO A 978 34.49 11.76 1.84
C PRO A 978 33.06 11.19 1.99
N GLY A 979 32.85 9.90 1.71
CA GLY A 979 31.56 9.24 1.88
C GLY A 979 31.19 9.13 3.35
N VAL A 980 32.11 8.67 4.20
CA VAL A 980 31.95 8.62 5.66
C VAL A 980 31.70 10.01 6.22
N ARG A 981 32.47 11.02 5.79
CA ARG A 981 32.28 12.41 6.25
C ARG A 981 30.89 12.94 5.90
N ALA A 982 30.42 12.71 4.67
CA ALA A 982 29.08 13.11 4.25
C ALA A 982 27.98 12.38 5.06
N ALA A 983 28.13 11.07 5.31
CA ALA A 983 27.19 10.29 6.11
C ALA A 983 27.12 10.81 7.57
N ALA A 984 28.27 11.08 8.19
CA ALA A 984 28.35 11.62 9.54
C ALA A 984 27.66 13.00 9.66
N LEU A 985 27.83 13.87 8.66
CA LEU A 985 27.15 15.17 8.60
C LEU A 985 25.64 15.02 8.44
N LYS A 986 25.19 14.11 7.58
CA LYS A 986 23.76 13.80 7.43
C LYS A 986 23.16 13.33 8.76
N TYR A 987 23.83 12.43 9.47
CA TYR A 987 23.37 11.98 10.77
C TYR A 987 23.30 13.12 11.79
N LEU A 988 24.34 13.97 11.86
CA LEU A 988 24.33 15.15 12.73
C LEU A 988 23.15 16.07 12.42
N ALA A 989 22.77 16.24 11.15
CA ALA A 989 21.64 17.07 10.76
C ALA A 989 20.28 16.56 11.28
N LEU A 990 20.15 15.25 11.58
CA LEU A 990 18.92 14.62 12.09
C LEU A 990 18.72 14.81 13.60
N LEU A 991 19.81 14.90 14.38
CA LEU A 991 19.76 14.92 15.84
C LEU A 991 18.87 16.04 16.43
N PRO A 992 18.92 17.30 15.95
CA PRO A 992 18.04 18.37 16.42
C PRO A 992 16.53 18.09 16.30
N GLY A 993 16.09 17.33 15.29
CA GLY A 993 14.69 16.98 15.11
C GLY A 993 14.25 15.74 15.92
N THR A 994 15.20 15.06 16.56
CA THR A 994 15.02 13.70 17.09
C THR A 994 15.21 13.60 18.60
N VAL A 995 16.22 14.30 19.14
CA VAL A 995 16.58 14.26 20.57
C VAL A 995 16.13 15.56 21.22
N ARG A 996 15.63 15.50 22.46
CA ARG A 996 15.15 16.68 23.18
C ARG A 996 16.25 17.73 23.43
N TYR A 997 15.82 19.00 23.55
CA TYR A 997 16.72 20.16 23.68
C TYR A 997 17.64 20.10 24.91
N ASP A 998 17.11 19.67 26.05
CA ASP A 998 17.86 19.55 27.29
C ASP A 998 19.09 18.63 27.19
N LEU A 999 19.02 17.57 26.36
CA LEU A 999 20.13 16.62 26.19
C LEU A 999 21.20 17.10 25.20
N LEU A 1000 20.81 17.84 24.15
CA LEU A 1000 21.73 18.30 23.10
C LEU A 1000 22.30 19.70 23.36
N HIS A 1001 21.61 20.54 24.13
CA HIS A 1001 22.00 21.92 24.41
C HIS A 1001 23.46 22.07 24.88
N PRO A 1002 24.00 21.22 25.78
CA PRO A 1002 25.40 21.31 26.21
C PRO A 1002 26.42 21.20 25.06
N TYR A 1003 26.06 20.54 23.96
CA TYR A 1003 26.94 20.27 22.82
C TYR A 1003 26.77 21.28 21.68
N LYS A 1004 25.68 22.06 21.64
CA LYS A 1004 25.31 22.95 20.53
C LYS A 1004 26.45 23.90 20.12
N ALA A 1005 27.08 24.58 21.08
CA ALA A 1005 28.16 25.52 20.81
C ALA A 1005 29.40 24.82 20.22
N GLY A 1006 29.76 23.66 20.76
CA GLY A 1006 30.89 22.85 20.26
C GLY A 1006 30.63 22.31 18.85
N VAL A 1007 29.44 21.77 18.61
CA VAL A 1007 29.04 21.26 17.29
C VAL A 1007 29.07 22.37 16.23
N LEU A 1008 28.50 23.54 16.52
CA LEU A 1008 28.49 24.67 15.57
C LEU A 1008 29.91 25.17 15.24
N LYS A 1009 30.83 25.12 16.21
CA LYS A 1009 32.24 25.47 16.01
C LYS A 1009 32.95 24.46 15.12
N GLU A 1010 32.75 23.17 15.37
CA GLU A 1010 33.38 22.10 14.57
C GLU A 1010 32.79 22.03 13.15
N LEU A 1011 31.46 22.14 12.99
CA LEU A 1011 30.81 22.16 11.68
C LEU A 1011 31.27 23.34 10.80
N ALA A 1012 31.75 24.44 11.39
CA ALA A 1012 32.34 25.54 10.63
C ALA A 1012 33.62 25.10 9.87
N LYS A 1013 34.39 24.15 10.43
CA LYS A 1013 35.56 23.58 9.74
C LYS A 1013 35.15 22.67 8.58
N ALA A 1014 34.08 21.90 8.74
CA ALA A 1014 33.57 21.00 7.70
C ALA A 1014 33.00 21.75 6.47
N LEU A 1015 32.67 23.04 6.60
CA LEU A 1015 32.27 23.87 5.47
C LEU A 1015 33.41 24.13 4.48
N ASP A 1016 34.66 23.99 4.91
CA ASP A 1016 35.86 24.14 4.07
C ASP A 1016 36.41 22.79 3.59
N ASP A 1017 35.58 21.73 3.60
CA ASP A 1017 35.99 20.41 3.10
C ASP A 1017 36.37 20.47 1.61
N PRO A 1018 37.42 19.76 1.14
CA PRO A 1018 37.81 19.76 -0.27
C PRO A 1018 36.72 19.26 -1.23
N LYS A 1019 35.78 18.42 -0.78
CA LYS A 1019 34.74 17.83 -1.63
C LYS A 1019 33.42 18.58 -1.51
N ARG A 1020 32.85 18.97 -2.67
CA ARG A 1020 31.58 19.73 -2.77
C ARG A 1020 30.40 19.00 -2.09
N VAL A 1021 30.33 17.68 -2.21
CA VAL A 1021 29.25 16.86 -1.61
C VAL A 1021 29.28 16.98 -0.07
N VAL A 1022 30.46 16.93 0.54
CA VAL A 1022 30.63 17.06 1.99
C VAL A 1022 30.25 18.47 2.46
N ARG A 1023 30.70 19.52 1.74
CA ARG A 1023 30.33 20.91 2.04
C ARG A 1023 28.80 21.13 2.03
N LYS A 1024 28.09 20.51 1.08
CA LYS A 1024 26.62 20.58 1.01
C LYS A 1024 25.97 20.02 2.28
N GLU A 1025 26.40 18.84 2.74
CA GLU A 1025 25.87 18.23 3.97
C GLU A 1025 26.27 19.01 5.22
N ALA A 1026 27.46 19.63 5.23
CA ALA A 1026 27.90 20.49 6.33
C ALA A 1026 27.03 21.75 6.48
N VAL A 1027 26.63 22.37 5.34
CA VAL A 1027 25.67 23.48 5.35
C VAL A 1027 24.36 23.03 5.98
N ASN A 1028 23.80 21.92 5.52
CA ASN A 1028 22.51 21.39 6.02
C ASN A 1028 22.57 21.11 7.53
N ALA A 1029 23.59 20.36 7.98
CA ALA A 1029 23.79 20.06 9.39
C ALA A 1029 23.91 21.33 10.23
N ARG A 1030 24.74 22.30 9.79
CA ARG A 1030 24.95 23.54 10.53
C ARG A 1030 23.68 24.39 10.61
N THR A 1031 22.88 24.44 9.53
CA THR A 1031 21.59 25.14 9.52
C THR A 1031 20.61 24.54 10.52
N ASN A 1032 20.49 23.21 10.58
CA ASN A 1032 19.59 22.54 11.51
C ASN A 1032 19.99 22.79 12.97
N TRP A 1033 21.28 22.66 13.29
CA TRP A 1033 21.80 22.96 14.62
C TRP A 1033 21.70 24.44 15.00
N PHE A 1034 21.73 25.36 14.04
CA PHE A 1034 21.56 26.79 14.31
C PHE A 1034 20.10 27.14 14.64
N LYS A 1035 19.15 26.57 13.89
CA LYS A 1035 17.69 26.73 14.09
C LYS A 1035 17.18 26.00 15.33
N TYR A 1036 17.95 25.06 15.86
CA TYR A 1036 17.56 24.21 16.96
C TYR A 1036 17.47 24.98 18.29
N ASN A 1037 16.26 25.43 18.62
CA ASN A 1037 15.97 26.23 19.80
C ASN A 1037 14.88 25.49 20.59
N GLY A 1038 15.02 25.46 21.92
CA GLY A 1038 14.14 24.72 22.83
C GLY A 1038 12.72 25.24 22.87
#